data_AF-A0A2I0VKP8-F1
#
_entry.id   AF-A0A2I0VKP8-F1
#
_cell.length_a   1.000
_cell.length_b   1.000
_cell.length_c   1.000
_cell.angle_alpha   90.00
_cell.angle_beta   90.00
_cell.angle_gamma   90.00
#
_symmetry.space_group_name_H-M   'P 1'
#
loop_
_entity.id
_entity.type
_entity.pdbx_description
1 polymer ?
#
loop_
_entity_poly.entity_id
_entity_poly.type
_entity_poly.pdbx_seq_one_letter_code
_entity_poly.pdbx_strand_id
1 'polypeptide(L)'
;MTATHQLKTAVTSLAYVGRALFLASLLPSPQKEDLNSSDSFMDVVAISLSNALLGMDANDPPKTLATMQLIGSIFSNLIVVGDNEDAPLFLQNLALSEWLDEFFCRLFSLLQHLEPTNVMNDGVQTSITSGTFLVEDTPYYFCMLEVLLGKLSKPLFNQVLKKISRFVNSNILPGATAEVGLLCCACVHSNPEDSAANLIKPLLQSVTSSLQGTPTYEFGREDSSSSTKATLSPALEIAIEYHLKVLAIAISYAGPQLLHHKDELKEAIASAFRAPSWKVNGAGDHVLRSLLGSLVLYYPIEQYKSLPEKDGASILEEWGCSKNENNSSLPKWHIPGKEELSFANELLVYHFQAALDDLLEICQTKVHVDAGNEKELLKVTLLRIYSSLQGVMSCLPEMRPSLRSTSITDQDYNFFLIAGAVGSPVGNSEMRERAAQQVHVACRYLLKERTDDSILLILIIRIIHALANYGSLEYEDWLNHIQAWKLESASIIEPPCNFITSSHALGKRRPRWALIDKAYMHNTWRSSQSSYHKFRADTSLAPSEHMVPLMDDLLELSLHNYETVRSHAARSLAKMFKRWPPFIAKSVLIMTQYLSNKKTSEHVVLGSCAVLSMKTVLGHMTTDATSLSSFVTGLLASSHHESLKAQKAITELFVKYNIHFSGISRGFFKNSENLGDAAGFEDFVSKITSLSFDATSMHWRYNLMENRVLLLLILSYRNCSSVSEKLLSQTAGHFLRNLRSQLPQSRMLAISALNSLLQGAPYKVNSQELRHPIVNGRENMNSSIGILGEILEEENFFNETLNCLSHVHIISDNDSFASKGSHGASSFQSVTDKAITFFYFDFSASWPRTPNWMSSVGGHTFYSSFAKIFKRLAQECGTPVLHAIQNALEEFSGSKERAKQSVAAEALAGILHSDIDGLPEAWDSWITFQLEKLIIAPAVESIPEWAACVRYAVTGKGKYGTRVPLLRQRILDCLARDLPQTVTSNVMAKRYSFLSVALVEISPQRMPAEELEFLEKLLAELLDNMSHSSAQVREAIGVTLSILCSNLRLSTTYYSKDPKRGEDNVMIKSLQTEDWAKLLTERASESAINIQNSSQLESMETLSDLYENGLKNNESKTDIRRMEMVVIFLLFFLVKPPSNFLIMD
;
A
#
# COMPACT_ATOMS: atom_id res chain seq x y z
N MET A 1 -18.88 17.78 29.73
CA MET A 1 -18.74 16.87 28.57
C MET A 1 -18.21 17.61 27.35
N THR A 2 -16.98 18.17 27.37
CA THR A 2 -16.46 19.01 26.26
C THR A 2 -15.25 18.40 25.52
N ALA A 3 -14.73 17.26 25.97
CA ALA A 3 -13.55 16.61 25.39
C ALA A 3 -13.82 15.14 25.03
N THR A 4 -14.84 14.88 24.20
CA THR A 4 -15.23 13.52 23.76
C THR A 4 -14.09 12.76 23.06
N HIS A 5 -13.20 13.46 22.35
CA HIS A 5 -12.00 12.86 21.76
C HIS A 5 -11.03 12.27 22.82
N GLN A 6 -10.97 12.85 24.02
CA GLN A 6 -10.14 12.31 25.11
C GLN A 6 -10.70 10.99 25.65
N LEU A 7 -12.03 10.81 25.63
CA LEU A 7 -12.68 9.58 26.12
C LEU A 7 -12.29 8.36 25.28
N LYS A 8 -12.36 8.46 23.95
CA LYS A 8 -11.92 7.38 23.06
C LYS A 8 -10.47 6.98 23.35
N THR A 9 -9.56 7.95 23.41
CA THR A 9 -8.14 7.72 23.68
C THR A 9 -7.89 7.14 25.07
N ALA A 10 -8.63 7.58 26.09
CA ALA A 10 -8.51 7.03 27.44
C ALA A 10 -9.00 5.57 27.50
N VAL A 11 -10.18 5.28 26.94
CA VAL A 11 -10.77 3.93 26.95
C VAL A 11 -9.91 2.94 26.17
N THR A 12 -9.45 3.33 24.98
CA THR A 12 -8.53 2.50 24.19
C THR A 12 -7.20 2.29 24.90
N SER A 13 -6.62 3.33 25.52
CA SER A 13 -5.37 3.18 26.31
C SER A 13 -5.56 2.16 27.44
N LEU A 14 -6.70 2.20 28.14
CA LEU A 14 -7.00 1.23 29.18
C LEU A 14 -7.12 -0.20 28.62
N ALA A 15 -7.73 -0.35 27.44
CA ALA A 15 -7.81 -1.65 26.76
C ALA A 15 -6.43 -2.25 26.45
N TYR A 16 -5.43 -1.42 26.10
CA TYR A 16 -4.05 -1.87 25.87
C TYR A 16 -3.30 -2.25 27.16
N VAL A 17 -3.63 -1.62 28.28
CA VAL A 17 -2.91 -1.80 29.56
C VAL A 17 -3.63 -2.81 30.48
N GLY A 18 -4.81 -3.32 30.11
CA GLY A 18 -5.63 -4.24 30.91
C GLY A 18 -4.86 -5.42 31.51
N ARG A 19 -4.08 -6.16 30.70
CA ARG A 19 -3.26 -7.29 31.20
C ARG A 19 -2.22 -6.85 32.23
N ALA A 20 -1.59 -5.69 32.01
CA ALA A 20 -0.57 -5.16 32.91
C ALA A 20 -1.17 -4.73 34.26
N LEU A 21 -2.38 -4.15 34.26
CA LEU A 21 -3.11 -3.84 35.49
C LEU A 21 -3.40 -5.10 36.31
N PHE A 22 -3.87 -6.16 35.66
CA PHE A 22 -4.11 -7.45 36.32
C PHE A 22 -2.82 -8.12 36.84
N LEU A 23 -1.69 -7.98 36.15
CA LEU A 23 -0.42 -8.52 36.63
C LEU A 23 0.15 -7.70 37.78
N ALA A 24 -0.04 -6.37 37.76
CA ALA A 24 0.42 -5.48 38.80
C ALA A 24 -0.30 -5.69 40.13
N SER A 25 -1.59 -6.04 40.12
CA SER A 25 -2.34 -6.36 41.35
C SER A 25 -1.92 -7.68 42.00
N LEU A 26 -1.40 -8.65 41.22
CA LEU A 26 -0.93 -9.93 41.74
C LEU A 26 0.50 -9.87 42.31
N LEU A 27 1.23 -8.77 42.13
CA LEU A 27 2.57 -8.60 42.71
C LEU A 27 2.45 -8.29 44.21
N PRO A 28 3.18 -9.01 45.10
CA PRO A 28 3.17 -8.69 46.52
C PRO A 28 3.70 -7.27 46.75
N SER A 29 2.93 -6.43 47.45
CA SER A 29 3.35 -5.05 47.74
C SER A 29 4.62 -5.07 48.60
N PRO A 30 5.61 -4.20 48.33
CA PRO A 30 6.75 -4.06 49.23
C PRO A 30 6.24 -3.50 50.55
N GLN A 31 6.42 -4.28 51.63
CA GLN A 31 6.06 -3.95 53.01
C GLN A 31 6.15 -2.44 53.32
N LYS A 32 5.02 -1.75 53.28
CA LYS A 32 4.78 -0.50 53.99
C LYS A 32 3.42 -0.59 54.64
N GLU A 33 3.44 -0.46 55.97
CA GLU A 33 2.29 -0.38 56.84
C GLU A 33 1.46 0.87 56.49
N ASP A 34 0.55 0.75 55.53
CA ASP A 34 -0.61 1.64 55.39
C ASP A 34 -1.84 0.77 55.12
N LEU A 35 -2.60 0.55 56.20
CA LEU A 35 -3.74 -0.35 56.35
C LEU A 35 -5.01 0.04 55.56
N ASN A 36 -4.91 0.83 54.48
CA ASN A 36 -6.05 1.24 53.63
C ASN A 36 -5.83 1.06 52.11
N SER A 37 -4.77 0.36 51.69
CA SER A 37 -4.46 0.15 50.26
C SER A 37 -4.98 -1.18 49.70
N SER A 38 -6.25 -1.51 49.93
CA SER A 38 -6.90 -2.57 49.16
C SER A 38 -6.83 -2.24 47.66
N ASP A 39 -6.07 -3.03 46.90
CA ASP A 39 -6.09 -3.23 45.43
C ASP A 39 -6.57 -2.09 44.51
N SER A 40 -6.01 -0.88 44.65
CA SER A 40 -6.36 0.31 43.83
C SER A 40 -6.40 0.07 42.31
N PHE A 41 -5.61 -0.87 41.77
CA PHE A 41 -5.60 -1.21 40.35
C PHE A 41 -6.83 -2.02 39.91
N MET A 42 -7.32 -2.92 40.75
CA MET A 42 -8.51 -3.72 40.45
C MET A 42 -9.77 -2.88 40.56
N ASP A 43 -9.79 -1.93 41.49
CA ASP A 43 -10.86 -0.92 41.59
C ASP A 43 -10.92 -0.06 40.33
N VAL A 44 -9.76 0.33 39.77
CA VAL A 44 -9.72 1.05 38.48
C VAL A 44 -10.32 0.21 37.35
N VAL A 45 -10.02 -1.10 37.29
CA VAL A 45 -10.61 -2.00 36.28
C VAL A 45 -12.13 -2.11 36.46
N ALA A 46 -12.61 -2.32 37.69
CA ALA A 46 -14.03 -2.44 38.00
C ALA A 46 -14.81 -1.15 37.70
N ILE A 47 -14.30 0.01 38.16
CA ILE A 47 -14.90 1.32 37.90
C ILE A 47 -14.91 1.61 36.41
N SER A 48 -13.82 1.30 35.70
CA SER A 48 -13.76 1.52 34.26
C SER A 48 -14.72 0.63 33.49
N LEU A 49 -14.89 -0.63 33.89
CA LEU A 49 -15.81 -1.57 33.26
C LEU A 49 -17.27 -1.13 33.47
N SER A 50 -17.64 -0.69 34.68
CA SER A 50 -18.98 -0.15 34.97
C SER A 50 -19.24 1.16 34.23
N ASN A 51 -18.28 2.09 34.22
CA ASN A 51 -18.42 3.36 33.50
C ASN A 51 -18.40 3.20 31.98
N ALA A 52 -17.75 2.17 31.46
CA ALA A 52 -17.70 1.90 30.03
C ALA A 52 -19.09 1.61 29.45
N LEU A 53 -20.03 1.08 30.25
CA LEU A 53 -21.42 0.86 29.85
C LEU A 53 -22.12 2.16 29.40
N LEU A 54 -21.76 3.30 29.99
CA LEU A 54 -22.27 4.62 29.58
C LEU A 54 -21.72 5.07 28.21
N GLY A 55 -20.67 4.41 27.73
CA GLY A 55 -20.09 4.64 26.41
C GLY A 55 -20.86 3.97 25.26
N MET A 56 -21.80 3.07 25.55
CA MET A 56 -22.63 2.40 24.53
C MET A 56 -23.73 3.35 24.02
N ASP A 57 -23.50 3.93 22.85
CA ASP A 57 -24.34 4.98 22.25
C ASP A 57 -24.37 4.87 20.72
N ALA A 58 -25.58 4.75 20.14
CA ALA A 58 -25.77 4.62 18.70
C ALA A 58 -25.26 5.87 17.94
N ASN A 59 -25.27 7.04 18.60
CA ASN A 59 -24.90 8.32 17.98
C ASN A 59 -23.39 8.61 18.02
N ASP A 60 -22.61 7.78 18.70
CA ASP A 60 -21.16 7.97 18.85
C ASP A 60 -20.40 6.67 18.56
N PRO A 61 -20.27 6.30 17.27
CA PRO A 61 -19.59 5.08 16.85
C PRO A 61 -18.17 4.93 17.45
N PRO A 62 -17.30 5.97 17.43
CA PRO A 62 -15.95 5.83 17.97
C PRO A 62 -15.92 5.52 19.47
N LYS A 63 -16.84 6.09 20.25
CA LYS A 63 -16.96 5.82 21.70
C LYS A 63 -17.45 4.40 21.96
N THR A 64 -18.52 3.99 21.26
CA THR A 64 -19.10 2.64 21.40
C THR A 64 -18.08 1.56 21.05
N LEU A 65 -17.35 1.71 19.94
CA LEU A 65 -16.33 0.75 19.52
C LEU A 65 -15.16 0.66 20.52
N ALA A 66 -14.74 1.78 21.11
CA ALA A 66 -13.73 1.78 22.17
C ALA A 66 -14.21 1.04 23.43
N THR A 67 -15.47 1.24 23.82
CA THR A 67 -16.10 0.50 24.92
C THR A 67 -16.10 -1.01 24.66
N MET A 68 -16.50 -1.46 23.46
CA MET A 68 -16.50 -2.88 23.11
C MET A 68 -15.09 -3.48 23.15
N GLN A 69 -14.10 -2.74 22.65
CA GLN A 69 -12.69 -3.15 22.72
C GLN A 69 -12.20 -3.29 24.17
N LEU A 70 -12.57 -2.37 25.06
CA LEU A 70 -12.22 -2.44 26.47
C LEU A 70 -12.82 -3.68 27.14
N ILE A 71 -14.12 -3.92 26.95
CA ILE A 71 -14.81 -5.10 27.51
C ILE A 71 -14.14 -6.38 26.99
N GLY A 72 -13.98 -6.50 25.66
CA GLY A 72 -13.33 -7.67 25.04
C GLY A 72 -11.89 -7.90 25.55
N SER A 73 -11.12 -6.82 25.75
CA SER A 73 -9.77 -6.91 26.32
C SER A 73 -9.78 -7.40 27.76
N ILE A 74 -10.60 -6.82 28.64
CA ILE A 74 -10.68 -7.19 30.05
C ILE A 74 -11.04 -8.68 30.21
N PHE A 75 -12.12 -9.12 29.56
CA PHE A 75 -12.59 -10.50 29.67
C PHE A 75 -11.63 -11.52 29.02
N SER A 76 -10.84 -11.12 28.03
CA SER A 76 -9.78 -11.97 27.43
C SER A 76 -8.65 -12.32 28.41
N ASN A 77 -8.54 -11.64 29.54
CA ASN A 77 -7.52 -11.93 30.56
C ASN A 77 -7.98 -12.96 31.59
N LEU A 78 -9.27 -13.30 31.63
CA LEU A 78 -9.89 -14.09 32.70
C LEU A 78 -10.07 -15.56 32.28
N ILE A 79 -9.95 -16.48 33.23
CA ILE A 79 -10.11 -17.92 32.98
C ILE A 79 -11.58 -18.33 32.85
N VAL A 80 -12.37 -18.12 33.90
CA VAL A 80 -13.83 -18.34 33.97
C VAL A 80 -14.44 -17.21 34.78
N VAL A 81 -15.65 -16.79 34.39
CA VAL A 81 -16.35 -15.66 35.01
C VAL A 81 -17.69 -16.17 35.58
N GLY A 82 -17.80 -16.22 36.91
CA GLY A 82 -18.96 -16.75 37.63
C GLY A 82 -19.05 -16.28 39.08
N ASP A 83 -20.22 -16.43 39.70
CA ASP A 83 -20.52 -16.00 41.08
C ASP A 83 -20.07 -17.02 42.15
N ASN A 84 -19.03 -17.81 41.89
CA ASN A 84 -18.52 -18.75 42.89
C ASN A 84 -17.84 -17.99 44.05
N GLU A 85 -17.85 -18.55 45.26
CA GLU A 85 -17.09 -17.96 46.39
C GLU A 85 -15.58 -17.91 46.13
N ASP A 86 -15.09 -18.75 45.21
CA ASP A 86 -13.71 -18.75 44.69
C ASP A 86 -13.45 -17.71 43.57
N ALA A 87 -14.46 -16.89 43.23
CA ALA A 87 -14.31 -15.84 42.25
C ALA A 87 -13.45 -14.67 42.79
N PRO A 88 -12.72 -13.96 41.93
CA PRO A 88 -11.93 -12.79 42.33
C PRO A 88 -12.77 -11.76 43.09
N LEU A 89 -12.20 -11.17 44.15
CA LEU A 89 -12.85 -10.10 44.94
C LEU A 89 -13.38 -8.95 44.07
N PHE A 90 -12.69 -8.60 42.96
CA PHE A 90 -13.18 -7.54 42.07
C PHE A 90 -14.43 -7.92 41.27
N LEU A 91 -14.61 -9.20 40.90
CA LEU A 91 -15.83 -9.68 40.22
C LEU A 91 -16.98 -9.83 41.21
N GLN A 92 -16.68 -10.19 42.45
CA GLN A 92 -17.64 -10.17 43.56
C GLN A 92 -18.11 -8.74 43.86
N ASN A 93 -17.18 -7.78 43.90
CA ASN A 93 -17.48 -6.34 44.07
C ASN A 93 -18.28 -5.76 42.90
N LEU A 94 -18.13 -6.30 41.69
CA LEU A 94 -18.87 -5.85 40.50
C LEU A 94 -20.34 -6.32 40.50
N ALA A 95 -20.72 -7.28 41.36
CA ALA A 95 -22.02 -7.96 41.30
C ALA A 95 -22.34 -8.41 39.86
N LEU A 96 -21.49 -9.27 39.30
CA LEU A 96 -21.45 -9.60 37.88
C LEU A 96 -22.82 -9.97 37.27
N SER A 97 -23.68 -10.68 37.98
CA SER A 97 -25.05 -10.98 37.51
C SER A 97 -25.86 -9.71 37.22
N GLU A 98 -25.79 -8.71 38.10
CA GLU A 98 -26.46 -7.41 37.93
C GLU A 98 -25.80 -6.58 36.83
N TRP A 99 -24.47 -6.60 36.78
CA TRP A 99 -23.71 -5.92 35.72
C TRP A 99 -24.04 -6.47 34.33
N LEU A 100 -24.15 -7.79 34.18
CA LEU A 100 -24.57 -8.44 32.93
C LEU A 100 -26.00 -8.03 32.56
N ASP A 101 -26.90 -7.91 33.53
CA ASP A 101 -28.28 -7.49 33.27
C ASP A 101 -28.33 -6.07 32.69
N GLU A 102 -27.61 -5.12 33.30
CA GLU A 102 -27.50 -3.73 32.82
C GLU A 102 -26.79 -3.66 31.46
N PHE A 103 -25.69 -4.41 31.27
CA PHE A 103 -24.98 -4.47 30.00
C PHE A 103 -25.92 -4.90 28.86
N PHE A 104 -26.69 -5.98 29.03
CA PHE A 104 -27.62 -6.43 28.00
C PHE A 104 -28.81 -5.49 27.82
N CYS A 105 -29.31 -4.83 28.88
CA CYS A 105 -30.32 -3.78 28.74
C CYS A 105 -29.81 -2.62 27.86
N ARG A 106 -28.58 -2.17 28.07
CA ARG A 106 -27.92 -1.14 27.26
C ARG A 106 -27.65 -1.61 25.84
N LEU A 107 -27.20 -2.85 25.67
CA LEU A 107 -26.97 -3.44 24.35
C LEU A 107 -28.28 -3.52 23.56
N PHE A 108 -29.37 -3.98 24.16
CA PHE A 108 -30.66 -4.06 23.48
C PHE A 108 -31.20 -2.68 23.09
N SER A 109 -31.04 -1.69 23.98
CA SER A 109 -31.36 -0.30 23.67
C SER A 109 -30.50 0.23 22.52
N LEU A 110 -29.19 -0.04 22.51
CA LEU A 110 -28.30 0.31 21.41
C LEU A 110 -28.82 -0.29 20.09
N LEU A 111 -29.08 -1.60 20.05
CA LEU A 111 -29.56 -2.31 18.85
C LEU A 111 -30.90 -1.78 18.33
N GLN A 112 -31.80 -1.33 19.21
CA GLN A 112 -33.09 -0.74 18.81
C GLN A 112 -32.95 0.62 18.12
N HIS A 113 -31.87 1.35 18.36
CA HIS A 113 -31.63 2.70 17.82
C HIS A 113 -30.54 2.72 16.72
N LEU A 114 -30.06 1.55 16.27
CA LEU A 114 -29.11 1.47 15.18
C LEU A 114 -29.77 1.74 13.83
N GLU A 115 -29.17 2.64 13.06
CA GLU A 115 -29.54 2.90 11.68
C GLU A 115 -28.49 2.28 10.73
N PRO A 116 -28.92 1.66 9.62
CA PRO A 116 -28.00 1.07 8.65
C PRO A 116 -27.13 2.14 7.99
N THR A 117 -25.80 1.92 7.99
CA THR A 117 -24.77 2.88 7.58
C THR A 117 -24.78 3.18 6.08
N ASN A 118 -25.24 2.26 5.23
CA ASN A 118 -25.39 2.46 3.80
C ASN A 118 -26.56 1.67 3.22
N VAL A 119 -27.55 2.36 2.64
CA VAL A 119 -28.48 1.75 1.68
C VAL A 119 -27.75 1.64 0.34
N MET A 120 -26.78 0.71 0.21
CA MET A 120 -26.23 0.41 -1.11
C MET A 120 -27.34 -0.24 -1.95
N ASN A 121 -27.84 0.54 -2.91
CA ASN A 121 -28.88 0.16 -3.88
C ASN A 121 -28.37 -0.84 -4.94
N ASP A 122 -27.38 -1.68 -4.62
CA ASP A 122 -26.92 -2.76 -5.50
C ASP A 122 -27.93 -3.91 -5.40
N GLY A 123 -28.97 -3.84 -6.23
CA GLY A 123 -30.13 -4.73 -6.23
C GLY A 123 -29.87 -6.21 -6.56
N VAL A 124 -28.65 -6.71 -6.37
CA VAL A 124 -28.25 -8.08 -6.75
C VAL A 124 -28.03 -9.00 -5.54
N GLN A 125 -27.75 -8.46 -4.34
CA GLN A 125 -27.85 -9.13 -3.02
C GLN A 125 -27.18 -8.26 -1.95
N THR A 126 -27.87 -7.95 -0.86
CA THR A 126 -27.24 -7.45 0.37
C THR A 126 -26.32 -8.53 0.92
N SER A 127 -25.09 -8.19 1.29
CA SER A 127 -24.24 -9.12 2.05
C SER A 127 -24.99 -9.60 3.30
N ILE A 128 -24.78 -10.85 3.74
CA ILE A 128 -25.22 -11.32 5.07
C ILE A 128 -24.75 -10.34 6.17
N THR A 129 -23.60 -9.71 5.93
CA THR A 129 -22.89 -8.80 6.84
C THR A 129 -23.09 -7.32 6.54
N SER A 130 -24.06 -6.91 5.70
CA SER A 130 -24.39 -5.47 5.58
C SER A 130 -25.07 -5.02 6.87
N GLY A 131 -24.26 -4.69 7.86
CA GLY A 131 -24.67 -4.23 9.19
C GLY A 131 -24.42 -2.74 9.35
N THR A 132 -24.44 -2.30 10.60
CA THR A 132 -24.10 -0.92 10.98
C THR A 132 -22.59 -0.79 11.24
N PHE A 133 -22.17 0.35 11.78
CA PHE A 133 -20.79 0.59 12.22
C PHE A 133 -20.26 -0.49 13.18
N LEU A 134 -21.14 -1.22 13.90
CA LEU A 134 -20.74 -2.30 14.80
C LEU A 134 -20.15 -3.51 14.07
N VAL A 135 -20.50 -3.71 12.79
CA VAL A 135 -20.07 -4.86 11.97
C VAL A 135 -19.21 -4.40 10.80
N GLU A 136 -19.53 -3.28 10.16
CA GLU A 136 -18.83 -2.80 8.96
C GLU A 136 -17.46 -2.17 9.27
N ASP A 137 -17.36 -1.37 10.34
CA ASP A 137 -16.14 -0.59 10.61
C ASP A 137 -15.07 -1.39 11.33
N THR A 138 -15.46 -2.22 12.30
CA THR A 138 -14.53 -2.98 13.14
C THR A 138 -15.15 -4.28 13.66
N PRO A 139 -14.34 -5.31 13.98
CA PRO A 139 -14.85 -6.59 14.45
C PRO A 139 -15.06 -6.68 15.98
N TYR A 140 -14.86 -5.58 16.73
CA TYR A 140 -14.85 -5.60 18.19
C TYR A 140 -16.17 -6.07 18.80
N TYR A 141 -17.32 -5.80 18.15
CA TYR A 141 -18.64 -6.21 18.64
C TYR A 141 -18.76 -7.72 18.78
N PHE A 142 -18.46 -8.47 17.71
CA PHE A 142 -18.60 -9.91 17.70
C PHE A 142 -17.54 -10.58 18.59
N CYS A 143 -16.29 -10.16 18.47
CA CYS A 143 -15.19 -10.68 19.31
C CYS A 143 -15.48 -10.48 20.81
N MET A 144 -16.00 -9.31 21.22
CA MET A 144 -16.39 -9.05 22.61
C MET A 144 -17.48 -10.02 23.07
N LEU A 145 -18.52 -10.25 22.26
CA LEU A 145 -19.62 -11.17 22.61
C LEU A 145 -19.15 -12.61 22.74
N GLU A 146 -18.32 -13.10 21.82
CA GLU A 146 -17.78 -14.46 21.87
C GLU A 146 -16.89 -14.68 23.10
N VAL A 147 -16.02 -13.71 23.41
CA VAL A 147 -15.17 -13.76 24.60
C VAL A 147 -16.02 -13.70 25.88
N LEU A 148 -16.97 -12.75 25.97
CA LEU A 148 -17.81 -12.56 27.16
C LEU A 148 -18.63 -13.82 27.43
N LEU A 149 -19.43 -14.26 26.46
CA LEU A 149 -20.35 -15.41 26.60
C LEU A 149 -19.61 -16.73 26.76
N GLY A 150 -18.50 -16.91 26.05
CA GLY A 150 -17.69 -18.13 26.09
C GLY A 150 -16.96 -18.35 27.43
N LYS A 151 -16.81 -17.29 28.24
CA LYS A 151 -16.16 -17.31 29.55
C LYS A 151 -17.14 -17.41 30.73
N LEU A 152 -18.44 -17.23 30.51
CA LEU A 152 -19.45 -17.30 31.58
C LEU A 152 -19.57 -18.71 32.17
N SER A 153 -19.81 -18.78 33.47
CA SER A 153 -20.29 -19.99 34.11
C SER A 153 -21.67 -20.41 33.57
N LYS A 154 -21.98 -21.71 33.60
CA LYS A 154 -23.25 -22.25 33.06
C LYS A 154 -24.51 -21.58 33.65
N PRO A 155 -24.60 -21.27 34.96
CA PRO A 155 -25.76 -20.56 35.52
C PRO A 155 -25.94 -19.15 34.94
N LEU A 156 -24.88 -18.35 34.89
CA LEU A 156 -24.93 -16.98 34.33
C LEU A 156 -25.21 -16.99 32.83
N PHE A 157 -24.59 -17.92 32.09
CA PHE A 157 -24.88 -18.10 30.68
C PHE A 157 -26.38 -18.39 30.45
N ASN A 158 -26.98 -19.29 31.24
CA ASN A 158 -28.40 -19.62 31.13
C ASN A 158 -29.33 -18.45 31.50
N GLN A 159 -28.94 -17.60 32.46
CA GLN A 159 -29.67 -16.37 32.78
C GLN A 159 -29.66 -15.41 31.59
N VAL A 160 -28.48 -15.14 31.04
CA VAL A 160 -28.28 -14.26 29.89
C VAL A 160 -29.00 -14.79 28.65
N LEU A 161 -28.88 -16.10 28.36
CA LEU A 161 -29.52 -16.76 27.22
C LEU A 161 -31.05 -16.58 27.24
N LYS A 162 -31.68 -16.70 28.41
CA LYS A 162 -33.13 -16.45 28.56
C LYS A 162 -33.48 -14.99 28.25
N LYS A 163 -32.64 -14.04 28.67
CA LYS A 163 -32.85 -12.60 28.41
C LYS A 163 -32.72 -12.29 26.91
N ILE A 164 -31.68 -12.82 26.26
CA ILE A 164 -31.45 -12.71 24.81
C ILE A 164 -32.59 -13.36 24.03
N SER A 165 -33.00 -14.58 24.39
CA SER A 165 -34.11 -15.28 23.74
C SER A 165 -35.43 -14.49 23.80
N ARG A 166 -35.75 -13.88 24.94
CA ARG A 166 -36.92 -13.00 25.04
C ARG A 166 -36.81 -11.78 24.12
N PHE A 167 -35.64 -11.14 24.07
CA PHE A 167 -35.41 -9.98 23.21
C PHE A 167 -35.57 -10.34 21.72
N VAL A 168 -34.89 -11.39 21.25
CA VAL A 168 -34.91 -11.83 19.86
C VAL A 168 -36.31 -12.23 19.40
N ASN A 169 -37.08 -12.92 20.24
CA ASN A 169 -38.44 -13.37 19.90
C ASN A 169 -39.49 -12.25 19.96
N SER A 170 -39.20 -11.13 20.63
CA SER A 170 -40.17 -10.03 20.83
C SER A 170 -39.91 -8.82 19.93
N ASN A 171 -38.76 -8.75 19.26
CA ASN A 171 -38.33 -7.59 18.48
C ASN A 171 -37.93 -7.99 17.06
N ILE A 172 -38.46 -7.27 16.06
CA ILE A 172 -38.03 -7.36 14.67
C ILE A 172 -37.27 -6.06 14.37
N LEU A 173 -35.96 -6.17 14.13
CA LEU A 173 -35.05 -5.03 13.96
C LEU A 173 -34.34 -5.12 12.60
N PRO A 174 -35.00 -4.77 11.48
CA PRO A 174 -34.41 -4.89 10.15
C PRO A 174 -33.09 -4.09 10.00
N GLY A 175 -32.98 -2.97 10.72
CA GLY A 175 -31.78 -2.11 10.75
C GLY A 175 -30.57 -2.69 11.50
N ALA A 176 -30.76 -3.76 12.31
CA ALA A 176 -29.71 -4.39 13.11
C ALA A 176 -29.67 -5.92 12.91
N THR A 177 -30.04 -6.39 11.72
CA THR A 177 -30.20 -7.83 11.42
C THR A 177 -28.89 -8.61 11.62
N ALA A 178 -27.76 -8.05 11.15
CA ALA A 178 -26.46 -8.69 11.27
C ALA A 178 -26.01 -8.77 12.73
N GLU A 179 -26.22 -7.71 13.50
CA GLU A 179 -25.86 -7.60 14.91
C GLU A 179 -26.65 -8.60 15.76
N VAL A 180 -27.97 -8.67 15.58
CA VAL A 180 -28.81 -9.65 16.28
C VAL A 180 -28.44 -11.08 15.89
N GLY A 181 -28.13 -11.31 14.62
CA GLY A 181 -27.61 -12.60 14.13
C GLY A 181 -26.29 -12.99 14.80
N LEU A 182 -25.33 -12.07 14.89
CA LEU A 182 -24.03 -12.28 15.54
C LEU A 182 -24.17 -12.49 17.05
N LEU A 183 -25.11 -11.81 17.71
CA LEU A 183 -25.45 -12.06 19.10
C LEU A 183 -25.94 -13.50 19.32
N CYS A 184 -26.85 -13.97 18.46
CA CYS A 184 -27.32 -15.36 18.51
C CYS A 184 -26.20 -16.35 18.19
N CYS A 185 -25.35 -16.03 17.21
CA CYS A 185 -24.19 -16.83 16.83
C CYS A 185 -23.20 -16.99 17.99
N ALA A 186 -22.92 -15.92 18.74
CA ALA A 186 -22.03 -15.98 19.91
C ALA A 186 -22.60 -16.88 21.03
N CYS A 187 -23.93 -16.88 21.25
CA CYS A 187 -24.57 -17.83 22.15
C CYS A 187 -24.40 -19.27 21.67
N VAL A 188 -24.69 -19.53 20.39
CA VAL A 188 -24.58 -20.86 19.78
C VAL A 188 -23.14 -21.38 19.82
N HIS A 189 -22.16 -20.55 19.49
CA HIS A 189 -20.74 -20.92 19.54
C HIS A 189 -20.27 -21.25 20.97
N SER A 190 -20.79 -20.53 21.97
CA SER A 190 -20.46 -20.75 23.38
C SER A 190 -21.06 -22.05 23.94
N ASN A 191 -22.35 -22.29 23.67
CA ASN A 191 -23.07 -23.49 24.10
C ASN A 191 -24.17 -23.86 23.07
N PRO A 192 -23.89 -24.77 22.13
CA PRO A 192 -24.81 -25.10 21.04
C PRO A 192 -26.12 -25.75 21.50
N GLU A 193 -26.08 -26.63 22.51
CA GLU A 193 -27.24 -27.43 22.95
C GLU A 193 -28.35 -26.56 23.55
N ASP A 194 -28.01 -25.78 24.59
CA ASP A 194 -28.96 -24.88 25.25
C ASP A 194 -29.42 -23.75 24.31
N SER A 195 -28.51 -23.23 23.45
CA SER A 195 -28.86 -22.18 22.50
C SER A 195 -29.77 -22.68 21.37
N ALA A 196 -29.60 -23.91 20.89
CA ALA A 196 -30.46 -24.48 19.87
C ALA A 196 -31.92 -24.56 20.36
N ALA A 197 -32.11 -25.03 21.58
CA ALA A 197 -33.44 -25.13 22.19
C ALA A 197 -34.12 -23.78 22.42
N ASN A 198 -33.37 -22.75 22.84
CA ASN A 198 -33.91 -21.45 23.24
C ASN A 198 -33.92 -20.38 22.15
N LEU A 199 -33.13 -20.51 21.08
CA LEU A 199 -33.01 -19.54 19.99
C LEU A 199 -33.36 -20.13 18.62
N ILE A 200 -32.68 -21.21 18.22
CA ILE A 200 -32.83 -21.78 16.86
C ILE A 200 -34.25 -22.31 16.66
N LYS A 201 -34.76 -23.11 17.60
CA LYS A 201 -36.10 -23.70 17.51
C LYS A 201 -37.22 -22.65 17.45
N PRO A 202 -37.29 -21.64 18.33
CA PRO A 202 -38.30 -20.57 18.22
C PRO A 202 -38.22 -19.79 16.91
N LEU A 203 -37.01 -19.45 16.43
CA LEU A 203 -36.82 -18.76 15.15
C LEU A 203 -37.34 -19.60 13.98
N LEU A 204 -37.02 -20.90 13.94
CA LEU A 204 -37.51 -21.82 12.92
C LEU A 204 -39.04 -21.94 12.92
N GLN A 205 -39.66 -22.01 14.10
CA GLN A 205 -41.11 -22.05 14.23
C GLN A 205 -41.77 -20.76 13.74
N SER A 206 -41.18 -19.59 14.08
CA SER A 206 -41.63 -18.28 13.59
C SER A 206 -41.58 -18.20 12.06
N VAL A 207 -40.46 -18.63 11.46
CA VAL A 207 -40.28 -18.67 10.00
C VAL A 207 -41.29 -19.59 9.33
N THR A 208 -41.40 -20.83 9.82
CA THR A 208 -42.26 -21.86 9.21
C THR A 208 -43.73 -21.45 9.30
N SER A 209 -44.18 -20.97 10.46
CA SER A 209 -45.56 -20.48 10.63
C SER A 209 -45.86 -19.24 9.79
N SER A 210 -44.90 -18.33 9.62
CA SER A 210 -45.07 -17.13 8.78
C SER A 210 -45.12 -17.46 7.28
N LEU A 211 -44.46 -18.53 6.86
CA LEU A 211 -44.46 -19.02 5.47
C LEU A 211 -45.65 -19.93 5.16
N GLN A 212 -46.22 -20.61 6.17
CA GLN A 212 -47.42 -21.43 6.03
C GLN A 212 -48.61 -20.59 5.54
N GLY A 213 -49.22 -20.99 4.43
CA GLY A 213 -50.36 -20.29 3.83
C GLY A 213 -50.01 -19.08 2.96
N THR A 214 -48.72 -18.81 2.73
CA THR A 214 -48.30 -17.80 1.75
C THR A 214 -48.49 -18.31 0.31
N PRO A 215 -48.78 -17.42 -0.65
CA PRO A 215 -48.83 -17.81 -2.07
C PRO A 215 -47.47 -18.34 -2.50
N THR A 216 -47.45 -19.47 -3.22
CA THR A 216 -46.22 -20.13 -3.65
C THR A 216 -46.07 -20.08 -5.16
N TYR A 217 -44.82 -20.00 -5.63
CA TYR A 217 -44.48 -20.37 -7.01
C TYR A 217 -44.40 -21.90 -7.08
N GLU A 218 -45.34 -22.53 -7.79
CA GLU A 218 -45.27 -23.96 -8.09
C GLU A 218 -44.20 -24.23 -9.15
N PHE A 219 -43.19 -25.00 -8.76
CA PHE A 219 -42.18 -25.53 -9.66
C PHE A 219 -42.77 -26.73 -10.41
N GLY A 220 -43.43 -26.48 -11.55
CA GLY A 220 -43.80 -27.50 -12.54
C GLY A 220 -45.13 -28.24 -12.33
N ARG A 221 -45.99 -28.16 -13.37
CA ARG A 221 -47.24 -28.90 -13.67
C ARG A 221 -48.44 -28.74 -12.71
N GLU A 222 -49.34 -27.80 -13.02
CA GLU A 222 -50.60 -28.03 -13.76
C GLU A 222 -51.32 -26.69 -14.05
N ASP A 223 -52.09 -26.67 -15.13
CA ASP A 223 -52.88 -25.52 -15.58
C ASP A 223 -53.90 -25.10 -14.52
N SER A 224 -53.63 -24.01 -13.79
CA SER A 224 -54.69 -23.21 -13.17
C SER A 224 -54.65 -21.78 -13.68
N SER A 225 -55.42 -21.58 -14.75
CA SER A 225 -55.76 -20.29 -15.34
C SER A 225 -56.60 -19.44 -14.39
N SER A 226 -56.00 -18.92 -13.32
CA SER A 226 -56.40 -17.70 -12.60
C SER A 226 -55.71 -17.62 -11.24
N SER A 227 -54.53 -17.00 -11.16
CA SER A 227 -54.09 -16.44 -9.88
C SER A 227 -53.58 -15.02 -10.12
N THR A 228 -54.40 -14.05 -9.70
CA THR A 228 -53.95 -12.69 -9.41
C THR A 228 -52.63 -12.77 -8.64
N LYS A 229 -51.55 -12.15 -9.15
CA LYS A 229 -50.21 -12.07 -8.53
C LYS A 229 -50.34 -11.82 -7.02
N ALA A 230 -50.32 -12.89 -6.24
CA ALA A 230 -50.43 -12.80 -4.81
C ALA A 230 -49.03 -12.48 -4.27
N THR A 231 -48.73 -11.18 -4.15
CA THR A 231 -47.49 -10.68 -3.55
C THR A 231 -47.59 -10.66 -2.03
N LEU A 232 -46.50 -10.99 -1.34
CA LEU A 232 -46.40 -10.87 0.11
C LEU A 232 -46.61 -9.41 0.55
N SER A 233 -47.27 -9.21 1.70
CA SER A 233 -47.36 -7.86 2.27
C SER A 233 -45.96 -7.36 2.66
N PRO A 234 -45.63 -6.06 2.49
CA PRO A 234 -44.29 -5.55 2.80
C PRO A 234 -43.85 -5.82 4.25
N ALA A 235 -44.78 -5.74 5.21
CA ALA A 235 -44.48 -6.01 6.61
C ALA A 235 -44.13 -7.49 6.86
N LEU A 236 -44.88 -8.42 6.25
CA LEU A 236 -44.60 -9.84 6.34
C LEU A 236 -43.30 -10.23 5.63
N GLU A 237 -43.03 -9.63 4.45
CA GLU A 237 -41.77 -9.82 3.73
C GLU A 237 -40.56 -9.45 4.60
N ILE A 238 -40.58 -8.26 5.20
CA ILE A 238 -39.50 -7.76 6.07
C ILE A 238 -39.32 -8.65 7.30
N ALA A 239 -40.43 -9.10 7.91
CA ALA A 239 -40.38 -9.97 9.08
C ALA A 239 -39.75 -11.34 8.74
N ILE A 240 -40.17 -11.97 7.64
CA ILE A 240 -39.62 -13.26 7.20
C ILE A 240 -38.15 -13.11 6.81
N GLU A 241 -37.80 -12.08 6.06
CA GLU A 241 -36.42 -11.78 5.68
C GLU A 241 -35.53 -11.61 6.91
N TYR A 242 -35.98 -10.84 7.90
CA TYR A 242 -35.26 -10.63 9.17
C TYR A 242 -35.03 -11.96 9.90
N HIS A 243 -36.07 -12.75 10.15
CA HIS A 243 -35.93 -14.01 10.89
C HIS A 243 -35.03 -15.03 10.16
N LEU A 244 -35.15 -15.15 8.83
CA LEU A 244 -34.29 -16.01 8.02
C LEU A 244 -32.82 -15.56 8.05
N LYS A 245 -32.54 -14.26 7.95
CA LYS A 245 -31.17 -13.73 8.02
C LYS A 245 -30.56 -13.90 9.42
N VAL A 246 -31.31 -13.62 10.49
CA VAL A 246 -30.86 -13.87 11.88
C VAL A 246 -30.57 -15.36 12.07
N LEU A 247 -31.46 -16.23 11.60
CA LEU A 247 -31.27 -17.68 11.65
C LEU A 247 -30.01 -18.11 10.88
N ALA A 248 -29.80 -17.59 9.67
CA ALA A 248 -28.63 -17.92 8.84
C ALA A 248 -27.31 -17.62 9.56
N ILE A 249 -27.21 -16.48 10.26
CA ILE A 249 -26.00 -16.15 11.02
C ILE A 249 -25.89 -17.02 12.28
N ALA A 250 -27.00 -17.23 13.00
CA ALA A 250 -27.02 -17.96 14.26
C ALA A 250 -26.55 -19.43 14.15
N ILE A 251 -26.86 -20.12 13.04
CA ILE A 251 -26.59 -21.56 12.89
C ILE A 251 -25.14 -21.90 12.51
N SER A 252 -24.29 -20.89 12.26
CA SER A 252 -22.94 -21.05 11.68
C SER A 252 -22.03 -22.04 12.44
N TYR A 253 -22.18 -22.13 13.77
CA TYR A 253 -21.37 -23.00 14.64
C TYR A 253 -22.21 -24.05 15.40
N ALA A 254 -23.45 -24.29 14.99
CA ALA A 254 -24.36 -25.22 15.69
C ALA A 254 -24.02 -26.71 15.48
N GLY A 255 -23.39 -27.06 14.35
CA GLY A 255 -22.93 -28.42 14.02
C GLY A 255 -24.02 -29.48 14.22
N PRO A 256 -23.79 -30.53 15.05
CA PRO A 256 -24.69 -31.68 15.15
C PRO A 256 -26.06 -31.33 15.75
N GLN A 257 -26.19 -30.21 16.47
CA GLN A 257 -27.46 -29.80 17.07
C GLN A 257 -28.53 -29.47 16.00
N LEU A 258 -28.12 -29.14 14.79
CA LEU A 258 -29.02 -28.88 13.67
C LEU A 258 -29.75 -30.15 13.19
N LEU A 259 -29.21 -31.35 13.48
CA LEU A 259 -29.83 -32.61 13.08
C LEU A 259 -31.19 -32.83 13.76
N HIS A 260 -31.38 -32.30 14.97
CA HIS A 260 -32.67 -32.35 15.67
C HIS A 260 -33.77 -31.55 14.97
N HIS A 261 -33.38 -30.61 14.09
CA HIS A 261 -34.26 -29.68 13.38
C HIS A 261 -34.23 -29.88 11.85
N LYS A 262 -33.74 -31.04 11.38
CA LYS A 262 -33.51 -31.34 9.97
C LYS A 262 -34.73 -31.06 9.09
N ASP A 263 -35.90 -31.56 9.46
CA ASP A 263 -37.09 -31.49 8.61
C ASP A 263 -37.65 -30.07 8.55
N GLU A 264 -37.64 -29.36 9.68
CA GLU A 264 -38.06 -27.96 9.80
C GLU A 264 -37.13 -27.03 8.99
N LEU A 265 -35.82 -27.29 9.01
CA LEU A 265 -34.84 -26.56 8.20
C LEU A 265 -35.08 -26.78 6.69
N LYS A 266 -35.33 -28.01 6.26
CA LYS A 266 -35.66 -28.32 4.86
C LYS A 266 -36.93 -27.61 4.42
N GLU A 267 -37.98 -27.65 5.24
CA GLU A 267 -39.25 -26.99 4.95
C GLU A 267 -39.08 -25.47 4.86
N ALA A 268 -38.36 -24.86 5.81
CA ALA A 268 -38.10 -23.43 5.82
C ALA A 268 -37.32 -22.97 4.57
N ILE A 269 -36.25 -23.67 4.19
CA ILE A 269 -35.45 -23.34 3.01
C ILE A 269 -36.28 -23.53 1.72
N ALA A 270 -36.99 -24.66 1.59
CA ALA A 270 -37.80 -24.94 0.42
C ALA A 270 -38.96 -23.94 0.26
N SER A 271 -39.60 -23.56 1.36
CA SER A 271 -40.65 -22.54 1.38
C SER A 271 -40.10 -21.15 1.06
N ALA A 272 -38.92 -20.80 1.59
CA ALA A 272 -38.26 -19.55 1.28
C ALA A 272 -37.93 -19.42 -0.21
N PHE A 273 -37.44 -20.46 -0.88
CA PHE A 273 -37.19 -20.41 -2.33
C PHE A 273 -38.46 -20.40 -3.20
N ARG A 274 -39.59 -20.92 -2.69
CA ARG A 274 -40.90 -20.88 -3.37
C ARG A 274 -41.65 -19.57 -3.14
N ALA A 275 -41.16 -18.71 -2.25
CA ALA A 275 -41.82 -17.45 -1.94
C ALA A 275 -41.76 -16.48 -3.14
N PRO A 276 -42.82 -15.69 -3.38
CA PRO A 276 -42.85 -14.71 -4.45
C PRO A 276 -42.14 -13.40 -4.06
N SER A 277 -40.95 -13.50 -3.47
CA SER A 277 -40.13 -12.36 -3.04
C SER A 277 -38.65 -12.65 -3.20
N TRP A 278 -37.96 -11.82 -4.01
CA TRP A 278 -36.51 -11.90 -4.17
C TRP A 278 -35.74 -11.75 -2.84
N LYS A 279 -36.26 -10.96 -1.90
CA LYS A 279 -35.62 -10.75 -0.59
C LYS A 279 -35.72 -12.00 0.29
N VAL A 280 -36.90 -12.62 0.34
CA VAL A 280 -37.11 -13.89 1.07
C VAL A 280 -36.28 -15.00 0.44
N ASN A 281 -36.21 -15.06 -0.89
CA ASN A 281 -35.40 -16.03 -1.62
C ASN A 281 -33.91 -15.85 -1.29
N GLY A 282 -33.44 -14.60 -1.23
CA GLY A 282 -32.09 -14.25 -0.77
C GLY A 282 -31.83 -14.64 0.69
N ALA A 283 -32.79 -14.40 1.58
CA ALA A 283 -32.65 -14.81 2.98
C ALA A 283 -32.58 -16.34 3.13
N GLY A 284 -33.41 -17.09 2.38
CA GLY A 284 -33.34 -18.56 2.32
C GLY A 284 -32.03 -19.07 1.73
N ASP A 285 -31.46 -18.33 0.78
CA ASP A 285 -30.13 -18.57 0.23
C ASP A 285 -29.07 -18.61 1.33
N HIS A 286 -29.13 -17.67 2.26
CA HIS A 286 -28.16 -17.52 3.34
C HIS A 286 -28.31 -18.66 4.36
N VAL A 287 -29.54 -19.05 4.68
CA VAL A 287 -29.80 -20.21 5.55
C VAL A 287 -29.20 -21.48 4.95
N LEU A 288 -29.39 -21.73 3.65
CA LEU A 288 -28.82 -22.91 2.98
C LEU A 288 -27.28 -22.89 3.03
N ARG A 289 -26.64 -21.74 2.77
CA ARG A 289 -25.18 -21.59 2.83
C ARG A 289 -24.63 -21.90 4.21
N SER A 290 -25.19 -21.25 5.25
CA SER A 290 -24.75 -21.44 6.64
C SER A 290 -25.03 -22.85 7.15
N LEU A 291 -26.16 -23.45 6.77
CA LEU A 291 -26.49 -24.83 7.12
C LEU A 291 -25.47 -25.81 6.52
N LEU A 292 -25.19 -25.70 5.22
CA LEU A 292 -24.17 -26.53 4.57
C LEU A 292 -22.80 -26.32 5.22
N GLY A 293 -22.39 -25.06 5.48
CA GLY A 293 -21.13 -24.74 6.12
C GLY A 293 -21.00 -25.34 7.53
N SER A 294 -22.02 -25.19 8.37
CA SER A 294 -22.08 -25.74 9.73
C SER A 294 -21.95 -27.27 9.74
N LEU A 295 -22.51 -27.95 8.73
CA LEU A 295 -22.47 -29.42 8.60
C LEU A 295 -21.17 -29.97 8.02
N VAL A 296 -20.38 -29.18 7.28
CA VAL A 296 -19.21 -29.71 6.53
C VAL A 296 -17.87 -29.11 6.93
N LEU A 297 -17.83 -27.89 7.47
CA LEU A 297 -16.58 -27.17 7.72
C LEU A 297 -15.93 -27.56 9.06
N TYR A 298 -14.61 -27.47 9.10
CA TYR A 298 -13.82 -27.55 10.32
C TYR A 298 -13.72 -26.16 10.94
N TYR A 299 -14.18 -26.02 12.17
CA TYR A 299 -14.05 -24.79 12.95
C TYR A 299 -13.67 -25.12 14.39
N PRO A 300 -12.97 -24.22 15.10
CA PRO A 300 -12.58 -24.46 16.47
C PRO A 300 -13.81 -24.50 17.38
N ILE A 301 -13.76 -25.36 18.40
CA ILE A 301 -14.77 -25.43 19.46
C ILE A 301 -14.09 -25.25 20.81
N GLU A 302 -14.82 -24.69 21.77
CA GLU A 302 -14.34 -24.47 23.14
C GLU A 302 -13.10 -23.56 23.25
N GLN A 303 -12.87 -22.69 22.27
CA GLN A 303 -11.67 -21.83 22.24
C GLN A 303 -11.63 -20.79 23.38
N TYR A 304 -12.80 -20.42 23.90
CA TYR A 304 -12.94 -19.51 25.04
C TYR A 304 -13.06 -20.22 26.39
N LYS A 305 -13.27 -21.55 26.42
CA LYS A 305 -13.37 -22.31 27.67
C LYS A 305 -11.99 -22.51 28.31
N SER A 306 -11.96 -22.59 29.63
CA SER A 306 -10.74 -22.89 30.38
C SER A 306 -10.29 -24.34 30.21
N LEU A 307 -8.97 -24.56 30.19
CA LEU A 307 -8.43 -25.91 30.38
C LEU A 307 -8.40 -26.23 31.89
N PRO A 308 -8.73 -27.46 32.29
CA PRO A 308 -8.44 -27.93 33.63
C PRO A 308 -6.94 -28.21 33.72
N GLU A 309 -6.16 -27.29 34.28
CA GLU A 309 -4.75 -27.55 34.65
C GLU A 309 -4.57 -27.66 36.17
N LYS A 310 -3.63 -28.55 36.52
CA LYS A 310 -3.34 -29.06 37.87
C LYS A 310 -2.66 -27.98 38.72
N ASP A 311 -3.14 -27.83 39.95
CA ASP A 311 -2.55 -27.09 41.07
C ASP A 311 -2.21 -25.60 40.82
N GLY A 312 -3.15 -24.72 41.18
CA GLY A 312 -2.88 -23.30 41.45
C GLY A 312 -4.05 -22.36 41.14
N ALA A 313 -4.52 -21.64 42.15
CA ALA A 313 -5.59 -20.64 42.09
C ALA A 313 -5.17 -19.34 41.33
N SER A 314 -4.83 -19.45 40.04
CA SER A 314 -4.58 -18.27 39.21
C SER A 314 -5.86 -17.81 38.54
N ILE A 315 -6.24 -16.56 38.77
CA ILE A 315 -7.41 -15.88 38.16
C ILE A 315 -7.18 -15.58 36.68
N LEU A 316 -5.91 -15.38 36.31
CA LEU A 316 -5.52 -14.88 35.00
C LEU A 316 -5.17 -16.01 34.06
N GLU A 317 -5.69 -15.90 32.85
CA GLU A 317 -5.37 -16.82 31.78
C GLU A 317 -3.88 -16.74 31.45
N GLU A 318 -3.22 -17.89 31.41
CA GLU A 318 -1.84 -17.97 30.97
C GLU A 318 -1.78 -17.68 29.46
N TRP A 319 -1.10 -16.59 29.11
CA TRP A 319 -0.90 -16.25 27.71
C TRP A 319 0.20 -17.12 27.11
N GLY A 320 -0.09 -17.82 26.01
CA GLY A 320 0.86 -18.65 25.29
C GLY A 320 1.67 -17.87 24.25
N CYS A 321 2.81 -18.41 23.83
CA CYS A 321 3.59 -17.93 22.69
C CYS A 321 3.71 -19.03 21.65
N SER A 322 3.58 -18.69 20.36
CA SER A 322 3.69 -19.67 19.26
C SER A 322 5.08 -20.29 19.10
N LYS A 323 6.08 -19.87 19.89
CA LYS A 323 7.46 -20.36 19.85
C LYS A 323 7.80 -21.37 20.96
N ASN A 324 7.00 -21.44 22.02
CA ASN A 324 7.27 -22.36 23.13
C ASN A 324 6.51 -23.66 22.89
N GLU A 325 7.21 -24.79 22.86
CA GLU A 325 6.68 -26.15 22.71
C GLU A 325 5.95 -26.63 23.99
N ASN A 326 5.10 -25.79 24.59
CA ASN A 326 4.26 -26.24 25.70
C ASN A 326 3.06 -27.01 25.12
N ASN A 327 3.09 -28.34 25.32
CA ASN A 327 2.11 -29.33 24.86
C ASN A 327 0.67 -29.17 25.41
N SER A 328 0.37 -28.14 26.21
CA SER A 328 -0.87 -28.10 27.02
C SER A 328 -2.12 -27.52 26.32
N SER A 329 -2.10 -27.17 25.03
CA SER A 329 -3.18 -26.33 24.48
C SER A 329 -3.64 -26.60 23.04
N LEU A 330 -3.63 -27.86 22.56
CA LEU A 330 -4.17 -28.18 21.24
C LEU A 330 -5.63 -27.67 21.07
N PRO A 331 -5.98 -27.05 19.93
CA PRO A 331 -7.35 -26.65 19.63
C PRO A 331 -8.23 -27.89 19.47
N LYS A 332 -9.44 -27.84 20.04
CA LYS A 332 -10.50 -28.79 19.71
C LYS A 332 -11.22 -28.31 18.46
N TRP A 333 -11.52 -29.23 17.57
CA TRP A 333 -12.17 -28.95 16.29
C TRP A 333 -13.53 -29.62 16.24
N HIS A 334 -14.49 -28.93 15.62
CA HIS A 334 -15.63 -29.58 15.04
C HIS A 334 -15.17 -30.43 13.86
N ILE A 335 -15.46 -31.73 13.91
CA ILE A 335 -15.22 -32.68 12.82
C ILE A 335 -16.58 -33.28 12.48
N PRO A 336 -17.13 -33.01 11.27
CA PRO A 336 -18.45 -33.52 10.88
C PRO A 336 -18.58 -35.04 10.99
N GLY A 337 -19.64 -35.48 11.66
CA GLY A 337 -20.04 -36.87 11.78
C GLY A 337 -20.73 -37.41 10.51
N LYS A 338 -20.97 -38.72 10.47
CA LYS A 338 -21.60 -39.39 9.32
C LYS A 338 -23.02 -38.89 9.04
N GLU A 339 -23.79 -38.59 10.08
CA GLU A 339 -25.17 -38.11 9.96
C GLU A 339 -25.22 -36.69 9.38
N GLU A 340 -24.31 -35.81 9.80
CA GLU A 340 -24.16 -34.46 9.26
C GLU A 340 -23.81 -34.48 7.77
N LEU A 341 -22.84 -35.32 7.39
CA LEU A 341 -22.47 -35.50 5.99
C LEU A 341 -23.61 -36.12 5.16
N SER A 342 -24.38 -37.05 5.73
CA SER A 342 -25.56 -37.61 5.06
C SER A 342 -26.61 -36.53 4.81
N PHE A 343 -26.85 -35.64 5.78
CA PHE A 343 -27.80 -34.55 5.63
C PHE A 343 -27.31 -33.50 4.63
N ALA A 344 -26.02 -33.15 4.65
CA ALA A 344 -25.43 -32.26 3.66
C ALA A 344 -25.58 -32.81 2.22
N ASN A 345 -25.37 -34.11 2.02
CA ASN A 345 -25.58 -34.75 0.71
C ASN A 345 -27.06 -34.75 0.29
N GLU A 346 -28.00 -34.96 1.22
CA GLU A 346 -29.44 -34.84 0.94
C GLU A 346 -29.80 -33.42 0.45
N LEU A 347 -29.25 -32.39 1.11
CA LEU A 347 -29.43 -30.99 0.70
C LEU A 347 -28.82 -30.71 -0.69
N LEU A 348 -27.66 -31.29 -1.01
CA LEU A 348 -27.05 -31.15 -2.33
C LEU A 348 -27.87 -31.83 -3.43
N VAL A 349 -28.44 -33.02 -3.19
CA VAL A 349 -29.33 -33.66 -4.15
C VAL A 349 -30.51 -32.74 -4.47
N TYR A 350 -31.12 -32.15 -3.44
CA TYR A 350 -32.34 -31.36 -3.61
C TYR A 350 -32.09 -29.92 -4.09
N HIS A 351 -31.09 -29.20 -3.59
CA HIS A 351 -30.86 -27.79 -3.93
C HIS A 351 -29.79 -27.57 -5.00
N PHE A 352 -28.92 -28.54 -5.26
CA PHE A 352 -27.88 -28.43 -6.29
C PHE A 352 -28.22 -29.27 -7.52
N GLN A 353 -28.36 -30.60 -7.39
CA GLN A 353 -28.59 -31.47 -8.55
C GLN A 353 -29.96 -31.24 -9.20
N ALA A 354 -31.04 -31.17 -8.41
CA ALA A 354 -32.36 -30.91 -8.97
C ALA A 354 -32.45 -29.51 -9.61
N ALA A 355 -31.83 -28.49 -9.00
CA ALA A 355 -31.78 -27.14 -9.57
C ALA A 355 -30.99 -27.09 -10.89
N LEU A 356 -29.93 -27.89 -11.01
CA LEU A 356 -29.17 -28.04 -12.24
C LEU A 356 -29.98 -28.69 -13.37
N ASP A 357 -30.86 -29.64 -13.02
CA ASP A 357 -31.78 -30.27 -13.96
C ASP A 357 -32.89 -29.31 -14.39
N ASP A 358 -33.49 -28.59 -13.44
CA ASP A 358 -34.44 -27.50 -13.72
C ASP A 358 -33.81 -26.48 -14.69
N LEU A 359 -32.56 -26.07 -14.43
CA LEU A 359 -31.84 -25.10 -15.27
C LEU A 359 -31.65 -25.61 -16.70
N LEU A 360 -31.23 -26.86 -16.85
CA LEU A 360 -31.01 -27.46 -18.17
C LEU A 360 -32.32 -27.60 -18.94
N GLU A 361 -33.39 -28.04 -18.27
CA GLU A 361 -34.72 -28.16 -18.87
C GLU A 361 -35.21 -26.81 -19.39
N ILE A 362 -35.11 -25.74 -18.59
CA ILE A 362 -35.49 -24.37 -18.99
C ILE A 362 -34.70 -23.93 -20.23
N CYS A 363 -33.38 -24.17 -20.24
CA CYS A 363 -32.53 -23.75 -21.37
C CYS A 363 -32.83 -24.53 -22.67
N GLN A 364 -33.27 -25.80 -22.58
CA GLN A 364 -33.52 -26.67 -23.73
C GLN A 364 -34.93 -26.54 -24.29
N THR A 365 -35.95 -26.48 -23.43
CA THR A 365 -37.36 -26.52 -23.85
C THR A 365 -37.78 -25.26 -24.58
N LYS A 366 -37.11 -24.11 -24.36
CA LYS A 366 -37.45 -22.80 -24.96
C LYS A 366 -38.94 -22.43 -24.84
N VAL A 367 -39.67 -23.05 -23.90
CA VAL A 367 -41.11 -22.85 -23.76
C VAL A 367 -41.30 -21.47 -23.13
N HIS A 368 -41.76 -20.53 -23.96
CA HIS A 368 -42.19 -19.21 -23.54
C HIS A 368 -43.47 -19.30 -22.68
N VAL A 369 -43.32 -19.79 -21.44
CA VAL A 369 -44.28 -19.52 -20.36
C VAL A 369 -44.11 -18.03 -20.04
N ASP A 370 -45.20 -17.26 -20.11
CA ASP A 370 -45.28 -15.80 -19.90
C ASP A 370 -43.98 -15.17 -19.38
N ALA A 371 -43.33 -14.34 -20.21
CA ALA A 371 -41.94 -13.87 -20.07
C ALA A 371 -41.52 -13.32 -18.68
N GLY A 372 -42.46 -13.00 -17.80
CA GLY A 372 -42.21 -12.62 -16.41
C GLY A 372 -41.97 -13.79 -15.44
N ASN A 373 -42.64 -14.93 -15.59
CA ASN A 373 -42.52 -16.07 -14.66
C ASN A 373 -41.22 -16.87 -14.88
N GLU A 374 -40.79 -17.04 -16.13
CA GLU A 374 -39.54 -17.72 -16.47
C GLU A 374 -38.31 -17.02 -15.87
N LYS A 375 -38.29 -15.68 -15.86
CA LYS A 375 -37.19 -14.88 -15.32
C LYS A 375 -37.00 -15.08 -13.81
N GLU A 376 -38.08 -15.02 -13.05
CA GLU A 376 -38.01 -15.23 -11.60
C GLU A 376 -37.64 -16.69 -11.27
N LEU A 377 -38.14 -17.65 -12.05
CA LEU A 377 -37.75 -19.05 -11.94
C LEU A 377 -36.24 -19.23 -12.17
N LEU A 378 -35.69 -18.67 -13.26
CA LEU A 378 -34.26 -18.71 -13.54
C LEU A 378 -33.43 -18.08 -12.42
N LYS A 379 -33.85 -16.92 -11.89
CA LYS A 379 -33.14 -16.27 -10.77
C LYS A 379 -33.06 -17.19 -9.55
N VAL A 380 -34.16 -17.81 -9.15
CA VAL A 380 -34.21 -18.70 -7.99
C VAL A 380 -33.41 -19.97 -8.23
N THR A 381 -33.51 -20.57 -9.40
CA THR A 381 -32.75 -21.77 -9.76
C THR A 381 -31.24 -21.50 -9.73
N LEU A 382 -30.78 -20.41 -10.33
CA LEU A 382 -29.38 -19.98 -10.24
C LEU A 382 -28.96 -19.70 -8.79
N LEU A 383 -29.85 -19.07 -8.00
CA LEU A 383 -29.59 -18.78 -6.60
C LEU A 383 -29.41 -20.05 -5.75
N ARG A 384 -30.24 -21.08 -5.95
CA ARG A 384 -30.11 -22.39 -5.29
C ARG A 384 -28.77 -23.05 -5.60
N ILE A 385 -28.35 -23.04 -6.87
CA ILE A 385 -27.06 -23.58 -7.32
C ILE A 385 -25.91 -22.80 -6.65
N TYR A 386 -25.96 -21.48 -6.72
CA TYR A 386 -24.94 -20.61 -6.14
C TYR A 386 -24.81 -20.81 -4.63
N SER A 387 -25.92 -20.87 -3.90
CA SER A 387 -25.92 -21.08 -2.45
C SER A 387 -25.39 -22.45 -2.04
N SER A 388 -25.71 -23.49 -2.81
CA SER A 388 -25.15 -24.82 -2.56
C SER A 388 -23.62 -24.82 -2.69
N LEU A 389 -23.09 -24.20 -3.76
CA LEU A 389 -21.65 -24.12 -4.01
C LEU A 389 -20.92 -23.24 -2.99
N GLN A 390 -21.50 -22.11 -2.60
CA GLN A 390 -20.90 -21.23 -1.60
C GLN A 390 -20.89 -21.86 -0.20
N GLY A 391 -21.93 -22.63 0.15
CA GLY A 391 -22.01 -23.31 1.46
C GLY A 391 -20.99 -24.45 1.62
N VAL A 392 -20.77 -25.25 0.57
CA VAL A 392 -19.80 -26.37 0.63
C VAL A 392 -18.38 -26.00 0.24
N MET A 393 -18.18 -24.90 -0.49
CA MET A 393 -16.85 -24.41 -0.91
C MET A 393 -15.99 -25.52 -1.55
N SER A 394 -14.76 -25.74 -1.09
CA SER A 394 -13.86 -26.83 -1.53
C SER A 394 -14.23 -28.22 -1.01
N CYS A 395 -15.18 -28.36 -0.09
CA CYS A 395 -15.66 -29.67 0.37
C CYS A 395 -16.37 -30.45 -0.74
N LEU A 396 -16.95 -29.79 -1.73
CA LEU A 396 -17.30 -30.46 -2.99
C LEU A 396 -16.02 -30.65 -3.81
N PRO A 397 -15.56 -31.88 -4.10
CA PRO A 397 -14.26 -32.11 -4.73
C PRO A 397 -14.06 -31.37 -6.07
N GLU A 398 -12.81 -31.04 -6.35
CA GLU A 398 -12.36 -30.41 -7.60
C GLU A 398 -12.66 -31.30 -8.83
N MET A 399 -12.88 -30.67 -10.00
CA MET A 399 -12.94 -31.35 -11.30
C MET A 399 -11.62 -32.06 -11.60
N ARG A 400 -11.68 -33.22 -12.26
CA ARG A 400 -10.48 -33.97 -12.60
C ARG A 400 -9.69 -33.24 -13.70
N PRO A 401 -8.36 -33.05 -13.53
CA PRO A 401 -7.54 -32.41 -14.55
C PRO A 401 -7.34 -33.33 -15.76
N SER A 402 -7.02 -32.73 -16.91
CA SER A 402 -6.64 -33.48 -18.11
C SER A 402 -5.12 -33.68 -18.17
N LEU A 403 -4.65 -34.89 -18.49
CA LEU A 403 -3.23 -35.16 -18.72
C LEU A 403 -2.89 -34.85 -20.18
N ARG A 404 -1.83 -34.05 -20.41
CA ARG A 404 -1.35 -33.76 -21.79
C ARG A 404 -0.61 -34.94 -22.44
N SER A 405 -0.26 -36.00 -21.69
CA SER A 405 0.55 -37.14 -22.16
C SER A 405 -0.06 -38.47 -21.71
N THR A 406 -0.33 -39.36 -22.66
CA THR A 406 -0.80 -40.75 -22.43
C THR A 406 0.33 -41.73 -22.07
N SER A 407 1.59 -41.29 -21.98
CA SER A 407 2.76 -42.19 -21.90
C SER A 407 3.51 -42.17 -20.56
N ILE A 408 2.87 -41.80 -19.45
CA ILE A 408 3.49 -41.90 -18.12
C ILE A 408 2.51 -42.64 -17.21
N THR A 409 2.85 -43.89 -16.89
CA THR A 409 2.16 -44.72 -15.90
C THR A 409 2.08 -44.01 -14.55
N ASP A 410 0.95 -44.18 -13.85
CA ASP A 410 0.57 -43.69 -12.51
C ASP A 410 1.60 -43.98 -11.38
N GLN A 411 2.84 -43.55 -11.53
CA GLN A 411 3.86 -43.62 -10.49
C GLN A 411 4.11 -42.22 -9.93
N ASP A 412 3.45 -41.96 -8.80
CA ASP A 412 3.82 -41.00 -7.76
C ASP A 412 4.47 -39.71 -8.23
N TYR A 413 3.66 -38.84 -8.85
CA TYR A 413 3.97 -37.42 -8.84
C TYR A 413 3.96 -36.94 -7.38
N ASN A 414 5.15 -36.79 -6.79
CA ASN A 414 5.35 -36.12 -5.50
C ASN A 414 5.02 -34.63 -5.66
N PHE A 415 3.74 -34.31 -5.72
CA PHE A 415 3.26 -32.93 -5.70
C PHE A 415 3.65 -32.28 -4.37
N PHE A 416 4.10 -31.02 -4.41
CA PHE A 416 4.12 -30.18 -3.22
C PHE A 416 2.68 -29.96 -2.75
N LEU A 417 2.17 -30.87 -1.94
CA LEU A 417 0.85 -30.80 -1.34
C LEU A 417 0.94 -29.94 -0.08
N ILE A 418 0.40 -28.73 -0.17
CA ILE A 418 0.05 -27.98 1.04
C ILE A 418 -1.11 -28.74 1.67
N ALA A 419 -0.82 -29.52 2.73
CA ALA A 419 -1.86 -30.24 3.45
C ALA A 419 -2.82 -29.24 4.12
N GLY A 420 -4.09 -29.26 3.73
CA GLY A 420 -5.11 -28.39 4.29
C GLY A 420 -6.46 -28.71 3.66
N ALA A 421 -7.49 -28.76 4.49
CA ALA A 421 -8.87 -28.94 4.06
C ALA A 421 -9.76 -28.04 4.92
N VAL A 422 -10.69 -27.35 4.29
CA VAL A 422 -11.61 -26.44 5.01
C VAL A 422 -12.67 -27.24 5.76
N GLY A 423 -12.93 -28.49 5.34
CA GLY A 423 -13.93 -29.37 5.90
C GLY A 423 -13.88 -30.78 5.29
N SER A 424 -14.87 -31.59 5.66
CA SER A 424 -15.02 -32.98 5.18
C SER A 424 -15.64 -33.02 3.78
N PRO A 425 -15.18 -33.91 2.87
CA PRO A 425 -15.67 -33.95 1.50
C PRO A 425 -17.13 -34.44 1.42
N VAL A 426 -17.93 -33.79 0.58
CA VAL A 426 -19.32 -34.15 0.26
C VAL A 426 -19.54 -34.17 -1.25
N GLY A 427 -20.47 -34.99 -1.73
CA GLY A 427 -20.64 -35.24 -3.16
C GLY A 427 -19.41 -35.87 -3.81
N ASN A 428 -19.18 -35.58 -5.08
CA ASN A 428 -18.04 -36.08 -5.85
C ASN A 428 -17.60 -35.09 -6.94
N SER A 429 -16.45 -35.35 -7.57
CA SER A 429 -15.94 -34.51 -8.68
C SER A 429 -16.89 -34.47 -9.88
N GLU A 430 -17.61 -35.56 -10.16
CA GLU A 430 -18.55 -35.67 -11.28
C GLU A 430 -19.72 -34.70 -11.14
N MET A 431 -20.20 -34.46 -9.92
CA MET A 431 -21.22 -33.45 -9.64
C MET A 431 -20.74 -32.05 -10.04
N ARG A 432 -19.48 -31.71 -9.75
CA ARG A 432 -18.90 -30.42 -10.12
C ARG A 432 -18.67 -30.31 -11.64
N GLU A 433 -18.26 -31.41 -12.28
CA GLU A 433 -18.09 -31.52 -13.75
C GLU A 433 -19.41 -31.37 -14.50
N ARG A 434 -20.47 -32.06 -14.06
CA ARG A 434 -21.84 -31.92 -14.59
C ARG A 434 -22.35 -30.48 -14.45
N ALA A 435 -22.13 -29.88 -13.29
CA ALA A 435 -22.50 -28.49 -13.05
C ALA A 435 -21.82 -27.54 -14.02
N ALA A 436 -20.52 -27.72 -14.30
CA ALA A 436 -19.80 -26.91 -15.27
C ALA A 436 -20.40 -26.99 -16.68
N GLN A 437 -20.76 -28.20 -17.14
CA GLN A 437 -21.38 -28.40 -18.44
C GLN A 437 -22.74 -27.69 -18.55
N GLN A 438 -23.61 -27.86 -17.56
CA GLN A 438 -24.95 -27.26 -17.57
C GLN A 438 -24.89 -25.73 -17.40
N VAL A 439 -23.96 -25.22 -16.59
CA VAL A 439 -23.72 -23.79 -16.42
C VAL A 439 -23.18 -23.14 -17.69
N HIS A 440 -22.31 -23.83 -18.45
CA HIS A 440 -21.89 -23.36 -19.78
C HIS A 440 -23.09 -23.21 -20.72
N VAL A 441 -23.94 -24.24 -20.81
CA VAL A 441 -25.16 -24.19 -21.64
C VAL A 441 -26.07 -23.03 -21.23
N ALA A 442 -26.28 -22.84 -19.92
CA ALA A 442 -27.07 -21.74 -19.39
C ALA A 442 -26.44 -20.38 -19.71
N CYS A 443 -25.12 -20.24 -19.62
CA CYS A 443 -24.42 -19.01 -19.99
C CYS A 443 -24.64 -18.65 -21.47
N ARG A 444 -24.51 -19.63 -22.37
CA ARG A 444 -24.78 -19.45 -23.81
C ARG A 444 -26.24 -19.07 -24.07
N TYR A 445 -27.19 -19.66 -23.35
CA TYR A 445 -28.61 -19.29 -23.42
C TYR A 445 -28.83 -17.84 -23.00
N LEU A 446 -28.31 -17.43 -21.84
CA LEU A 446 -28.45 -16.06 -21.33
C LEU A 446 -27.83 -15.01 -22.26
N LEU A 447 -26.63 -15.28 -22.78
CA LEU A 447 -25.95 -14.41 -23.75
C LEU A 447 -26.66 -14.32 -25.11
N LYS A 448 -27.60 -15.22 -25.41
CA LYS A 448 -28.35 -15.21 -26.66
C LYS A 448 -29.76 -14.63 -26.50
N GLU A 449 -30.49 -15.09 -25.48
CA GLU A 449 -31.92 -14.82 -25.33
C GLU A 449 -32.21 -13.76 -24.24
N ARG A 450 -31.25 -13.47 -23.33
CA ARG A 450 -31.45 -12.61 -22.13
C ARG A 450 -30.26 -11.66 -21.88
N THR A 451 -29.68 -11.09 -22.93
CA THR A 451 -28.50 -10.21 -22.84
C THR A 451 -28.72 -8.92 -22.04
N ASP A 452 -29.98 -8.50 -21.92
CA ASP A 452 -30.42 -7.29 -21.21
C ASP A 452 -30.57 -7.49 -19.70
N ASP A 453 -30.52 -8.73 -19.19
CA ASP A 453 -30.68 -9.02 -17.77
C ASP A 453 -29.34 -9.11 -17.03
N SER A 454 -28.89 -7.96 -16.49
CA SER A 454 -27.64 -7.91 -15.73
C SER A 454 -27.65 -8.76 -14.47
N ILE A 455 -28.82 -9.04 -13.85
CA ILE A 455 -28.91 -9.81 -12.61
C ILE A 455 -28.60 -11.28 -12.89
N LEU A 456 -29.25 -11.86 -13.90
CA LEU A 456 -29.00 -13.24 -14.32
C LEU A 456 -27.54 -13.44 -14.77
N LEU A 457 -26.99 -12.47 -15.51
CA LEU A 457 -25.58 -12.50 -15.92
C LEU A 457 -24.61 -12.39 -14.73
N ILE A 458 -24.92 -11.60 -13.70
CA ILE A 458 -24.08 -11.55 -12.48
C ILE A 458 -24.19 -12.87 -11.69
N LEU A 459 -25.38 -13.46 -11.58
CA LEU A 459 -25.58 -14.75 -10.90
C LEU A 459 -24.80 -15.87 -11.60
N ILE A 460 -24.86 -15.96 -12.93
CA ILE A 460 -24.09 -16.98 -13.66
C ILE A 460 -22.58 -16.76 -13.49
N ILE A 461 -22.09 -15.51 -13.49
CA ILE A 461 -20.67 -15.22 -13.21
C ILE A 461 -20.26 -15.70 -11.81
N ARG A 462 -21.12 -15.50 -10.80
CA ARG A 462 -20.87 -15.95 -9.42
C ARG A 462 -20.84 -17.48 -9.30
N ILE A 463 -21.72 -18.17 -10.02
CA ILE A 463 -21.70 -19.65 -10.10
C ILE A 463 -20.43 -20.14 -10.78
N ILE A 464 -20.07 -19.57 -11.94
CA ILE A 464 -18.82 -19.90 -12.65
C ILE A 464 -17.61 -19.66 -11.74
N HIS A 465 -17.63 -18.57 -10.97
CA HIS A 465 -16.60 -18.25 -10.00
C HIS A 465 -16.43 -19.36 -8.96
N ALA A 466 -17.51 -19.76 -8.30
CA ALA A 466 -17.50 -20.79 -7.26
C ALA A 466 -17.13 -22.19 -7.81
N LEU A 467 -17.52 -22.50 -9.05
CA LEU A 467 -17.18 -23.75 -9.71
C LEU A 467 -15.71 -23.83 -10.11
N ALA A 468 -15.21 -22.81 -10.83
CA ALA A 468 -13.95 -22.88 -11.55
C ALA A 468 -12.75 -22.30 -10.78
N ASN A 469 -12.96 -21.33 -9.88
CA ASN A 469 -11.91 -20.80 -8.99
C ASN A 469 -11.91 -21.53 -7.64
N TYR A 470 -11.65 -22.83 -7.65
CA TYR A 470 -11.57 -23.66 -6.43
C TYR A 470 -10.57 -23.09 -5.41
N GLY A 471 -10.92 -23.05 -4.13
CA GLY A 471 -10.09 -22.47 -3.08
C GLY A 471 -10.21 -20.94 -2.94
N SER A 472 -10.86 -20.26 -3.89
CA SER A 472 -10.90 -18.79 -3.89
C SER A 472 -11.88 -18.17 -2.90
N LEU A 473 -12.91 -18.93 -2.49
CA LEU A 473 -13.86 -18.52 -1.45
C LEU A 473 -13.17 -18.56 -0.09
N GLU A 474 -12.42 -19.63 0.20
CA GLU A 474 -11.61 -19.79 1.41
C GLU A 474 -10.55 -18.70 1.54
N TYR A 475 -9.96 -18.29 0.42
CA TYR A 475 -9.00 -17.19 0.44
C TYR A 475 -9.65 -15.85 0.77
N GLU A 476 -10.87 -15.59 0.31
CA GLU A 476 -11.61 -14.37 0.65
C GLU A 476 -12.00 -14.36 2.13
N ASP A 477 -12.51 -15.48 2.65
CA ASP A 477 -12.83 -15.63 4.07
C ASP A 477 -11.58 -15.44 4.93
N TRP A 478 -10.46 -16.06 4.57
CA TRP A 478 -9.18 -15.85 5.24
C TRP A 478 -8.72 -14.39 5.20
N LEU A 479 -8.86 -13.71 4.06
CA LEU A 479 -8.43 -12.32 3.90
C LEU A 479 -9.23 -11.37 4.80
N ASN A 480 -10.54 -11.60 4.90
CA ASN A 480 -11.41 -10.83 5.80
C ASN A 480 -11.07 -11.13 7.27
N HIS A 481 -10.91 -12.41 7.61
CA HIS A 481 -10.58 -12.85 8.97
C HIS A 481 -9.22 -12.31 9.44
N ILE A 482 -8.19 -12.29 8.59
CA ILE A 482 -6.87 -11.76 8.98
C ILE A 482 -6.84 -10.25 9.18
N GLN A 483 -7.71 -9.51 8.50
CA GLN A 483 -7.87 -8.08 8.75
C GLN A 483 -8.56 -7.86 10.09
N ALA A 484 -9.65 -8.58 10.36
CA ALA A 484 -10.36 -8.54 11.63
C ALA A 484 -9.44 -8.89 12.82
N TRP A 485 -8.77 -10.05 12.76
CA TRP A 485 -7.87 -10.53 13.82
C TRP A 485 -6.73 -9.55 14.13
N LYS A 486 -6.20 -8.82 13.13
CA LYS A 486 -5.16 -7.79 13.36
C LYS A 486 -5.68 -6.63 14.20
N LEU A 487 -6.93 -6.23 14.02
CA LEU A 487 -7.56 -5.16 14.79
C LEU A 487 -7.90 -5.64 16.21
N GLU A 488 -8.59 -6.77 16.33
CA GLU A 488 -8.97 -7.37 17.62
C GLU A 488 -7.76 -7.63 18.50
N SER A 489 -6.70 -8.17 17.90
CA SER A 489 -5.56 -8.63 18.67
C SER A 489 -4.55 -7.55 19.03
N ALA A 490 -4.79 -6.29 18.63
CA ALA A 490 -3.91 -5.17 18.94
C ALA A 490 -3.87 -4.89 20.46
N SER A 491 -5.00 -5.00 21.17
CA SER A 491 -5.10 -4.75 22.61
C SER A 491 -4.74 -5.96 23.49
N ILE A 492 -4.56 -7.14 22.91
CA ILE A 492 -4.31 -8.41 23.61
C ILE A 492 -3.00 -9.07 23.16
N ILE A 493 -1.96 -8.25 22.99
CA ILE A 493 -0.60 -8.70 22.71
C ILE A 493 0.35 -8.15 23.76
N GLU A 494 1.22 -9.00 24.28
CA GLU A 494 2.28 -8.52 25.18
C GLU A 494 3.25 -7.60 24.40
N PRO A 495 3.54 -6.38 24.92
CA PRO A 495 4.46 -5.46 24.25
C PRO A 495 5.89 -6.06 24.19
N PRO A 496 6.66 -5.72 23.14
CA PRO A 496 8.03 -6.24 22.98
C PRO A 496 8.98 -5.77 24.09
N CYS A 497 8.67 -4.67 24.77
CA CYS A 497 9.33 -4.21 25.98
C CYS A 497 8.32 -4.25 27.14
N ASN A 498 8.53 -5.16 28.10
CA ASN A 498 7.81 -5.17 29.36
C ASN A 498 8.78 -4.68 30.44
N PHE A 499 8.49 -3.53 31.08
CA PHE A 499 9.32 -2.99 32.17
C PHE A 499 8.97 -3.62 33.53
N ILE A 500 7.90 -4.44 33.59
CA ILE A 500 7.35 -5.04 34.82
C ILE A 500 7.91 -6.47 35.01
N THR A 501 8.03 -7.24 33.94
CA THR A 501 8.73 -8.54 33.93
C THR A 501 10.08 -8.34 33.25
N SER A 502 11.18 -8.76 33.88
CA SER A 502 12.59 -8.72 33.42
C SER A 502 12.80 -8.43 31.91
N SER A 503 13.81 -7.60 31.59
CA SER A 503 14.19 -6.96 30.31
C SER A 503 14.20 -7.77 28.99
N HIS A 504 13.68 -8.99 28.96
CA HIS A 504 13.42 -9.80 27.78
C HIS A 504 12.00 -10.38 27.84
N ALA A 505 10.98 -9.54 27.63
CA ALA A 505 9.67 -10.06 27.22
C ALA A 505 9.88 -10.89 25.95
N LEU A 506 9.44 -12.15 25.93
CA LEU A 506 9.57 -13.03 24.76
C LEU A 506 8.90 -12.42 23.51
N GLY A 507 8.00 -11.45 23.72
CA GLY A 507 7.23 -10.75 22.70
C GLY A 507 6.20 -11.69 22.06
N LYS A 508 5.02 -11.17 21.73
CA LYS A 508 3.96 -11.91 21.02
C LYS A 508 3.21 -12.97 21.85
N ARG A 509 3.24 -12.94 23.18
CA ARG A 509 2.32 -13.74 24.02
C ARG A 509 0.88 -13.25 23.83
N ARG A 510 -0.08 -14.18 23.80
CA ARG A 510 -1.51 -13.95 23.49
C ARG A 510 -2.41 -14.92 24.27
N PRO A 511 -3.69 -14.58 24.50
CA PRO A 511 -4.66 -15.51 25.08
C PRO A 511 -4.90 -16.72 24.16
N ARG A 512 -5.37 -17.84 24.73
CA ARG A 512 -5.59 -19.12 24.04
C ARG A 512 -6.47 -18.95 22.81
N TRP A 513 -7.60 -18.28 22.96
CA TRP A 513 -8.56 -18.09 21.88
C TRP A 513 -7.90 -17.44 20.65
N ALA A 514 -7.06 -16.43 20.84
CA ALA A 514 -6.40 -15.70 19.75
C ALA A 514 -5.32 -16.55 19.04
N LEU A 515 -4.73 -17.52 19.74
CA LEU A 515 -3.80 -18.50 19.16
C LEU A 515 -4.55 -19.57 18.36
N ILE A 516 -5.68 -20.05 18.88
CA ILE A 516 -6.55 -21.02 18.20
C ILE A 516 -7.14 -20.40 16.93
N ASP A 517 -7.62 -19.17 17.02
CA ASP A 517 -8.19 -18.46 15.88
C ASP A 517 -7.13 -18.24 14.78
N LYS A 518 -5.88 -17.94 15.18
CA LYS A 518 -4.75 -17.90 14.25
C LYS A 518 -4.48 -19.26 13.59
N ALA A 519 -4.63 -20.37 14.32
CA ALA A 519 -4.51 -21.71 13.76
C ALA A 519 -5.65 -22.01 12.77
N TYR A 520 -6.86 -21.53 13.05
CA TYR A 520 -8.02 -21.61 12.16
C TYR A 520 -7.82 -20.85 10.87
N MET A 521 -7.40 -19.59 10.94
CA MET A 521 -7.03 -18.82 9.77
C MET A 521 -5.94 -19.50 8.95
N HIS A 522 -4.96 -20.12 9.60
CA HIS A 522 -3.90 -20.85 8.92
C HIS A 522 -4.44 -22.11 8.22
N ASN A 523 -5.40 -22.83 8.81
CA ASN A 523 -6.08 -23.94 8.15
C ASN A 523 -6.85 -23.46 6.91
N THR A 524 -7.64 -22.39 7.03
CA THR A 524 -8.40 -21.81 5.90
C THR A 524 -7.47 -21.36 4.78
N TRP A 525 -6.36 -20.69 5.11
CA TRP A 525 -5.35 -20.34 4.11
C TRP A 525 -4.75 -21.57 3.44
N ARG A 526 -4.29 -22.58 4.20
CA ARG A 526 -3.71 -23.81 3.63
C ARG A 526 -4.70 -24.52 2.71
N SER A 527 -5.97 -24.57 3.11
CA SER A 527 -7.07 -25.14 2.32
C SER A 527 -7.24 -24.42 0.99
N SER A 528 -7.23 -23.08 1.00
CA SER A 528 -7.28 -22.27 -0.22
C SER A 528 -6.11 -22.54 -1.17
N GLN A 529 -4.92 -22.85 -0.64
CA GLN A 529 -3.71 -23.06 -1.44
C GLN A 529 -3.52 -24.51 -1.90
N SER A 530 -4.13 -25.47 -1.19
CA SER A 530 -3.93 -26.91 -1.37
C SER A 530 -4.07 -27.39 -2.82
N SER A 531 -5.07 -26.88 -3.55
CA SER A 531 -5.34 -27.25 -4.94
C SER A 531 -5.29 -26.08 -5.93
N TYR A 532 -5.13 -24.85 -5.44
CA TYR A 532 -5.12 -23.66 -6.28
C TYR A 532 -3.82 -23.48 -7.06
N HIS A 533 -2.67 -23.85 -6.48
CA HIS A 533 -1.36 -23.69 -7.12
C HIS A 533 -0.77 -24.96 -7.74
N LYS A 534 -1.47 -26.11 -7.66
CA LYS A 534 -1.03 -27.39 -8.25
C LYS A 534 -0.60 -27.24 -9.73
N PHE A 535 -1.34 -26.45 -10.50
CA PHE A 535 -1.13 -26.28 -11.94
C PHE A 535 -0.08 -25.24 -12.34
N ARG A 536 0.52 -24.52 -11.38
CA ARG A 536 1.66 -23.64 -11.67
C ARG A 536 2.99 -24.37 -11.73
N ALA A 537 3.13 -25.44 -10.97
CA ALA A 537 4.38 -26.16 -10.83
C ALA A 537 4.62 -27.17 -11.97
N ASP A 538 3.55 -27.65 -12.61
CA ASP A 538 3.61 -28.73 -13.58
C ASP A 538 2.98 -28.33 -14.92
N THR A 539 3.78 -28.42 -15.99
CA THR A 539 3.36 -28.08 -17.36
C THR A 539 2.66 -29.24 -18.09
N SER A 540 2.64 -30.43 -17.48
CA SER A 540 2.00 -31.64 -18.01
C SER A 540 0.48 -31.69 -17.78
N LEU A 541 -0.01 -30.94 -16.78
CA LEU A 541 -1.43 -30.86 -16.44
C LEU A 541 -2.12 -29.75 -17.25
N ALA A 542 -3.25 -30.08 -17.86
CA ALA A 542 -4.13 -29.13 -18.53
C ALA A 542 -5.42 -28.94 -17.71
N PRO A 543 -6.12 -27.79 -17.90
CA PRO A 543 -7.43 -27.60 -17.32
C PRO A 543 -8.38 -28.73 -17.76
N SER A 544 -9.30 -29.11 -16.88
CA SER A 544 -10.36 -30.07 -17.20
C SER A 544 -11.09 -29.64 -18.48
N GLU A 545 -11.54 -30.60 -19.30
CA GLU A 545 -12.29 -30.32 -20.53
C GLU A 545 -13.56 -29.49 -20.25
N HIS A 546 -14.14 -29.63 -19.05
CA HIS A 546 -15.32 -28.87 -18.61
C HIS A 546 -14.99 -27.45 -18.12
N MET A 547 -13.72 -27.17 -17.81
CA MET A 547 -13.29 -25.87 -17.32
C MET A 547 -13.01 -24.88 -18.46
N VAL A 548 -12.48 -25.36 -19.58
CA VAL A 548 -12.13 -24.50 -20.74
C VAL A 548 -13.34 -23.69 -21.25
N PRO A 549 -14.54 -24.26 -21.45
CA PRO A 549 -15.72 -23.49 -21.88
C PRO A 549 -16.10 -22.38 -20.89
N LEU A 550 -16.03 -22.66 -19.58
CA LEU A 550 -16.32 -21.65 -18.56
C LEU A 550 -15.31 -20.50 -18.54
N MET A 551 -14.05 -20.78 -18.88
CA MET A 551 -13.01 -19.76 -19.01
C MET A 551 -13.27 -18.86 -20.21
N ASP A 552 -13.69 -19.44 -21.34
CA ASP A 552 -14.08 -18.69 -22.53
C ASP A 552 -15.36 -17.88 -22.31
N ASP A 553 -16.35 -18.42 -21.59
CA ASP A 553 -17.57 -17.69 -21.20
C ASP A 553 -17.24 -16.46 -20.33
N LEU A 554 -16.36 -16.60 -19.32
CA LEU A 554 -15.91 -15.46 -18.51
C LEU A 554 -15.18 -14.40 -19.33
N LEU A 555 -14.40 -14.84 -20.34
CA LEU A 555 -13.70 -13.92 -21.24
C LEU A 555 -14.71 -13.12 -22.07
N GLU A 556 -15.75 -13.76 -22.61
CA GLU A 556 -16.83 -13.10 -23.35
C GLU A 556 -17.64 -12.14 -22.45
N LEU A 557 -18.00 -12.57 -21.24
CA LEU A 557 -18.71 -11.73 -20.26
C LEU A 557 -17.88 -10.52 -19.80
N SER A 558 -16.54 -10.61 -19.81
CA SER A 558 -15.66 -9.47 -19.54
C SER A 558 -15.71 -8.38 -20.62
N LEU A 559 -16.31 -8.68 -21.77
CA LEU A 559 -16.51 -7.81 -22.92
C LEU A 559 -17.96 -7.37 -23.10
N HIS A 560 -18.84 -7.63 -22.13
CA HIS A 560 -20.27 -7.33 -22.22
C HIS A 560 -20.59 -5.82 -22.27
N ASN A 561 -21.80 -5.43 -22.69
CA ASN A 561 -22.20 -4.02 -22.78
C ASN A 561 -22.33 -3.34 -21.38
N TYR A 562 -22.84 -4.06 -20.38
CA TYR A 562 -22.99 -3.57 -18.99
C TYR A 562 -21.65 -3.54 -18.24
N GLU A 563 -21.33 -2.40 -17.62
CA GLU A 563 -20.11 -2.21 -16.83
C GLU A 563 -20.05 -3.13 -15.60
N THR A 564 -21.16 -3.31 -14.89
CA THR A 564 -21.24 -4.18 -13.70
C THR A 564 -20.93 -5.64 -14.05
N VAL A 565 -21.54 -6.17 -15.12
CA VAL A 565 -21.26 -7.52 -15.65
C VAL A 565 -19.78 -7.68 -15.99
N ARG A 566 -19.20 -6.72 -16.73
CA ARG A 566 -17.77 -6.74 -17.07
C ARG A 566 -16.86 -6.73 -15.84
N SER A 567 -17.17 -5.89 -14.86
CA SER A 567 -16.39 -5.77 -13.62
C SER A 567 -16.39 -7.08 -12.81
N HIS A 568 -17.55 -7.71 -12.66
CA HIS A 568 -17.66 -9.01 -11.98
C HIS A 568 -16.94 -10.13 -12.75
N ALA A 569 -17.11 -10.20 -14.08
CA ALA A 569 -16.44 -11.19 -14.92
C ALA A 569 -14.91 -11.01 -14.87
N ALA A 570 -14.41 -9.78 -15.01
CA ALA A 570 -12.99 -9.48 -14.94
C ALA A 570 -12.37 -9.86 -13.58
N ARG A 571 -13.07 -9.61 -12.46
CA ARG A 571 -12.61 -10.02 -11.13
C ARG A 571 -12.49 -11.55 -11.00
N SER A 572 -13.45 -12.29 -11.53
CA SER A 572 -13.42 -13.75 -11.58
C SER A 572 -12.29 -14.27 -12.48
N LEU A 573 -12.12 -13.66 -13.65
CA LEU A 573 -11.07 -13.98 -14.62
C LEU A 573 -9.67 -13.71 -14.07
N ALA A 574 -9.48 -12.66 -13.26
CA ALA A 574 -8.20 -12.36 -12.62
C ALA A 574 -7.74 -13.50 -11.69
N LYS A 575 -8.67 -14.12 -10.94
CA LYS A 575 -8.37 -15.31 -10.13
C LYS A 575 -8.10 -16.53 -11.05
N MET A 576 -8.79 -16.63 -12.17
CA MET A 576 -8.57 -17.71 -13.15
C MET A 576 -7.17 -17.65 -13.75
N PHE A 577 -6.70 -16.47 -14.16
CA PHE A 577 -5.35 -16.28 -14.71
C PHE A 577 -4.24 -16.60 -13.71
N LYS A 578 -4.44 -16.30 -12.43
CA LYS A 578 -3.49 -16.71 -11.38
C LYS A 578 -3.38 -18.22 -11.30
N ARG A 579 -4.48 -18.93 -11.53
CA ARG A 579 -4.57 -20.38 -11.45
C ARG A 579 -4.03 -21.07 -12.71
N TRP A 580 -4.37 -20.53 -13.89
CA TRP A 580 -4.06 -21.10 -15.20
C TRP A 580 -3.29 -20.10 -16.09
N PRO A 581 -1.98 -19.92 -15.87
CA PRO A 581 -1.17 -19.01 -16.67
C PRO A 581 -1.21 -19.22 -18.19
N PRO A 582 -1.27 -20.45 -18.75
CA PRO A 582 -1.31 -20.65 -20.20
C PRO A 582 -2.51 -19.99 -20.90
N PHE A 583 -3.62 -19.79 -20.18
CA PHE A 583 -4.80 -19.11 -20.74
C PHE A 583 -4.59 -17.61 -20.92
N ILE A 584 -3.60 -17.02 -20.23
CA ILE A 584 -3.26 -15.61 -20.36
C ILE A 584 -2.82 -15.30 -21.81
N ALA A 585 -1.96 -16.12 -22.41
CA ALA A 585 -1.46 -15.89 -23.77
C ALA A 585 -2.61 -15.83 -24.79
N LYS A 586 -3.51 -16.83 -24.78
CA LYS A 586 -4.73 -16.84 -25.62
C LYS A 586 -5.56 -15.57 -25.43
N SER A 587 -5.77 -15.17 -24.18
CA SER A 587 -6.58 -14.00 -23.83
C SER A 587 -5.93 -12.70 -24.29
N VAL A 588 -4.62 -12.52 -24.12
CA VAL A 588 -3.89 -11.33 -24.56
C VAL A 588 -3.97 -11.16 -26.08
N LEU A 589 -3.78 -12.23 -26.85
CA LEU A 589 -3.89 -12.17 -28.31
C LEU A 589 -5.27 -11.71 -28.77
N ILE A 590 -6.34 -12.29 -28.19
CA ILE A 590 -7.73 -11.90 -28.51
C ILE A 590 -7.99 -10.43 -28.14
N MET A 591 -7.63 -10.01 -26.92
CA MET A 591 -7.90 -8.65 -26.43
C MET A 591 -7.13 -7.58 -27.22
N THR A 592 -5.91 -7.89 -27.64
CA THR A 592 -5.07 -6.96 -28.41
C THR A 592 -5.54 -6.83 -29.87
N GLN A 593 -6.13 -7.89 -30.43
CA GLN A 593 -6.81 -7.84 -31.72
C GLN A 593 -8.02 -6.88 -31.67
N TYR A 594 -8.79 -6.88 -30.57
CA TYR A 594 -9.91 -5.94 -30.40
C TYR A 594 -9.45 -4.48 -30.32
N LEU A 595 -8.32 -4.21 -29.65
CA LEU A 595 -7.74 -2.85 -29.62
C LEU A 595 -7.32 -2.38 -31.02
N SER A 596 -6.72 -3.27 -31.80
CA SER A 596 -6.22 -2.96 -33.15
C SER A 596 -7.33 -2.74 -34.19
N ASN A 597 -8.51 -3.31 -33.98
CA ASN A 597 -9.59 -3.28 -34.97
C ASN A 597 -10.44 -1.99 -34.85
N LYS A 598 -10.61 -1.29 -35.98
CA LYS A 598 -11.40 -0.05 -36.09
C LYS A 598 -12.91 -0.25 -35.88
N LYS A 599 -13.42 -1.47 -36.11
CA LYS A 599 -14.87 -1.79 -35.99
C LYS A 599 -15.30 -2.20 -34.57
N THR A 600 -14.36 -2.29 -33.64
CA THR A 600 -14.65 -2.73 -32.27
C THR A 600 -15.51 -1.71 -31.53
N SER A 601 -16.52 -2.19 -30.81
CA SER A 601 -17.37 -1.35 -29.96
C SER A 601 -16.63 -0.83 -28.72
N GLU A 602 -17.05 0.32 -28.20
CA GLU A 602 -16.44 0.96 -27.04
C GLU A 602 -16.39 0.04 -25.80
N HIS A 603 -17.46 -0.70 -25.52
CA HIS A 603 -17.54 -1.57 -24.34
C HIS A 603 -16.55 -2.76 -24.42
N VAL A 604 -16.28 -3.28 -25.62
CA VAL A 604 -15.27 -4.32 -25.84
C VAL A 604 -13.86 -3.76 -25.62
N VAL A 605 -13.57 -2.54 -26.09
CA VAL A 605 -12.29 -1.86 -25.83
C VAL A 605 -12.08 -1.65 -24.34
N LEU A 606 -13.09 -1.11 -23.65
CA LEU A 606 -13.03 -0.88 -22.20
C LEU A 606 -12.84 -2.19 -21.41
N GLY A 607 -13.52 -3.28 -21.81
CA GLY A 607 -13.36 -4.60 -21.20
C GLY A 607 -11.96 -5.18 -21.44
N SER A 608 -11.47 -5.08 -22.69
CA SER A 608 -10.12 -5.50 -23.07
C SER A 608 -9.04 -4.78 -22.26
N CYS A 609 -9.16 -3.45 -22.11
CA CYS A 609 -8.25 -2.67 -21.28
C CYS A 609 -8.29 -3.09 -19.81
N ALA A 610 -9.47 -3.36 -19.24
CA ALA A 610 -9.59 -3.83 -17.86
C ALA A 610 -8.84 -5.15 -17.64
N VAL A 611 -9.00 -6.12 -18.56
CA VAL A 611 -8.34 -7.43 -18.53
C VAL A 611 -6.83 -7.32 -18.72
N LEU A 612 -6.37 -6.58 -19.74
CA LEU A 612 -4.95 -6.38 -20.02
C LEU A 612 -4.23 -5.63 -18.89
N SER A 613 -4.96 -4.79 -18.15
CA SER A 613 -4.39 -4.00 -17.04
C SER A 613 -4.14 -4.80 -15.75
N MET A 614 -4.55 -6.07 -15.71
CA MET A 614 -4.34 -6.93 -14.55
C MET A 614 -2.84 -7.20 -14.32
N LYS A 615 -2.38 -7.07 -13.07
CA LYS A 615 -0.97 -7.28 -12.70
C LYS A 615 -0.42 -8.65 -13.13
N THR A 616 -1.25 -9.69 -13.12
CA THR A 616 -0.88 -11.04 -13.55
C THR A 616 -0.65 -11.13 -15.05
N VAL A 617 -1.46 -10.42 -15.84
CA VAL A 617 -1.33 -10.33 -17.29
C VAL A 617 -0.10 -9.51 -17.66
N LEU A 618 0.09 -8.33 -17.04
CA LEU A 618 1.28 -7.51 -17.22
C LEU A 618 2.57 -8.24 -16.84
N GLY A 619 2.55 -9.03 -15.75
CA GLY A 619 3.67 -9.90 -15.37
C GLY A 619 3.96 -10.96 -16.43
N HIS A 620 2.94 -11.62 -16.98
CA HIS A 620 3.10 -12.62 -18.03
C HIS A 620 3.70 -12.05 -19.32
N MET A 621 3.38 -10.80 -19.68
CA MET A 621 3.99 -10.12 -20.84
C MET A 621 5.52 -9.99 -20.73
N THR A 622 6.10 -10.04 -19.54
CA THR A 622 7.57 -10.04 -19.36
C THR A 622 8.20 -11.42 -19.54
N THR A 623 7.39 -12.47 -19.69
CA THR A 623 7.84 -13.87 -19.86
C THR A 623 7.53 -14.46 -21.24
N ASP A 624 6.54 -13.93 -21.97
CA ASP A 624 6.16 -14.40 -23.32
C ASP A 624 6.30 -13.29 -24.37
N ALA A 625 7.21 -13.51 -25.32
CA ALA A 625 7.52 -12.59 -26.40
C ALA A 625 6.35 -12.37 -27.37
N THR A 626 5.54 -13.40 -27.61
CA THR A 626 4.41 -13.30 -28.54
C THR A 626 3.32 -12.40 -27.96
N SER A 627 2.94 -12.62 -26.70
CA SER A 627 2.01 -11.77 -25.96
C SER A 627 2.49 -10.32 -25.86
N LEU A 628 3.78 -10.09 -25.56
CA LEU A 628 4.32 -8.73 -25.47
C LEU A 628 4.25 -8.00 -26.82
N SER A 629 4.67 -8.67 -27.89
CA SER A 629 4.72 -8.07 -29.23
C SER A 629 3.32 -7.73 -29.73
N SER A 630 2.34 -8.62 -29.52
CA SER A 630 0.93 -8.37 -29.83
C SER A 630 0.36 -7.22 -28.99
N PHE A 631 0.68 -7.19 -27.70
CA PHE A 631 0.22 -6.13 -26.79
C PHE A 631 0.72 -4.75 -27.21
N VAL A 632 2.04 -4.60 -27.40
CA VAL A 632 2.63 -3.32 -27.81
C VAL A 632 2.09 -2.88 -29.16
N THR A 633 2.06 -3.78 -30.15
CA THR A 633 1.56 -3.45 -31.50
C THR A 633 0.09 -3.02 -31.43
N GLY A 634 -0.75 -3.76 -30.71
CA GLY A 634 -2.18 -3.45 -30.62
C GLY A 634 -2.48 -2.19 -29.81
N LEU A 635 -1.67 -1.89 -28.79
CA LEU A 635 -1.76 -0.65 -28.02
C LEU A 635 -1.39 0.57 -28.87
N LEU A 636 -0.31 0.49 -29.66
CA LEU A 636 0.12 1.62 -30.49
C LEU A 636 -0.82 1.83 -31.69
N ALA A 637 -1.39 0.74 -32.22
CA ALA A 637 -2.38 0.78 -33.28
C ALA A 637 -3.78 1.26 -32.84
N SER A 638 -4.03 1.52 -31.54
CA SER A 638 -5.38 1.85 -31.04
C SER A 638 -5.76 3.34 -31.14
N SER A 639 -4.99 4.14 -31.87
CA SER A 639 -5.19 5.60 -31.97
C SER A 639 -6.48 6.01 -32.69
N HIS A 640 -7.08 5.12 -33.47
CA HIS A 640 -8.33 5.37 -34.21
C HIS A 640 -9.60 5.38 -33.35
N HIS A 641 -9.54 5.01 -32.07
CA HIS A 641 -10.72 5.02 -31.18
C HIS A 641 -11.03 6.44 -30.70
N GLU A 642 -12.08 7.07 -31.21
CA GLU A 642 -12.35 8.49 -30.91
C GLU A 642 -13.00 8.75 -29.53
N SER A 643 -13.60 7.74 -28.89
CA SER A 643 -14.26 7.93 -27.59
C SER A 643 -13.30 8.33 -26.47
N LEU A 644 -13.70 9.34 -25.69
CA LEU A 644 -12.99 9.79 -24.50
C LEU A 644 -12.81 8.66 -23.46
N LYS A 645 -13.83 7.81 -23.26
CA LYS A 645 -13.74 6.71 -22.28
C LYS A 645 -12.74 5.65 -22.75
N ALA A 646 -12.78 5.29 -24.04
CA ALA A 646 -11.84 4.34 -24.63
C ALA A 646 -10.40 4.85 -24.54
N GLN A 647 -10.15 6.10 -24.96
CA GLN A 647 -8.82 6.72 -24.89
C GLN A 647 -8.30 6.85 -23.45
N LYS A 648 -9.19 7.17 -22.49
CA LYS A 648 -8.85 7.17 -21.06
C LYS A 648 -8.41 5.78 -20.60
N ALA A 649 -9.18 4.73 -20.90
CA ALA A 649 -8.84 3.36 -20.51
C ALA A 649 -7.55 2.84 -21.15
N ILE A 650 -7.30 3.17 -22.43
CA ILE A 650 -6.06 2.84 -23.14
C ILE A 650 -4.86 3.55 -22.49
N THR A 651 -5.02 4.82 -22.14
CA THR A 651 -3.97 5.58 -21.44
C THR A 651 -3.67 5.00 -20.06
N GLU A 652 -4.70 4.66 -19.29
CA GLU A 652 -4.54 3.99 -17.98
C GLU A 652 -3.88 2.62 -18.10
N LEU A 653 -4.21 1.84 -19.13
CA LEU A 653 -3.58 0.57 -19.44
C LEU A 653 -2.07 0.75 -19.67
N PHE A 654 -1.67 1.72 -20.49
CA PHE A 654 -0.27 2.01 -20.75
C PHE A 654 0.47 2.46 -19.48
N VAL A 655 -0.14 3.32 -18.66
CA VAL A 655 0.45 3.77 -17.39
C VAL A 655 0.69 2.59 -16.45
N LYS A 656 -0.28 1.70 -16.29
CA LYS A 656 -0.13 0.49 -15.46
C LYS A 656 0.97 -0.43 -16.00
N TYR A 657 1.04 -0.62 -17.32
CA TYR A 657 2.14 -1.35 -17.96
C TYR A 657 3.49 -0.72 -17.61
N ASN A 658 3.62 0.61 -17.73
CA ASN A 658 4.86 1.34 -17.42
C ASN A 658 5.33 1.14 -15.98
N ILE A 659 4.42 1.24 -15.01
CA ILE A 659 4.70 1.09 -13.57
C ILE A 659 5.13 -0.34 -13.24
N HIS A 660 4.52 -1.33 -13.89
CA HIS A 660 4.75 -2.74 -13.59
C HIS A 660 5.82 -3.41 -14.46
N PHE A 661 6.35 -2.71 -15.47
CA PHE A 661 7.43 -3.22 -16.31
C PHE A 661 8.72 -3.38 -15.52
N SER A 662 9.10 -4.63 -15.22
CA SER A 662 10.31 -4.97 -14.45
C SER A 662 11.53 -5.29 -15.32
N GLY A 663 11.44 -5.11 -16.63
CA GLY A 663 12.46 -5.53 -17.60
C GLY A 663 12.22 -6.94 -18.16
N ILE A 664 13.00 -7.29 -19.17
CA ILE A 664 12.88 -8.52 -19.97
C ILE A 664 14.18 -9.35 -19.84
N SER A 665 14.10 -10.68 -19.92
CA SER A 665 15.28 -11.56 -19.80
C SER A 665 16.19 -11.53 -21.04
N ARG A 666 17.47 -11.89 -20.89
CA ARG A 666 18.51 -11.85 -21.95
C ARG A 666 18.27 -12.81 -23.13
N GLY A 667 17.32 -13.74 -23.00
CA GLY A 667 16.94 -14.72 -24.02
C GLY A 667 15.48 -14.63 -24.42
N PHE A 668 14.80 -13.53 -24.14
CA PHE A 668 13.34 -13.43 -24.27
C PHE A 668 12.81 -13.63 -25.69
N PHE A 669 13.50 -13.11 -26.71
CA PHE A 669 13.16 -13.38 -28.12
C PHE A 669 13.88 -14.61 -28.69
N LYS A 670 14.58 -15.40 -27.86
CA LYS A 670 15.22 -16.65 -28.29
C LYS A 670 14.27 -17.82 -28.04
N ASN A 671 13.63 -18.33 -29.08
CA ASN A 671 12.94 -19.61 -28.99
C ASN A 671 13.98 -20.73 -28.81
N SER A 672 13.70 -21.70 -27.93
CA SER A 672 14.59 -22.83 -27.64
C SER A 672 14.81 -23.77 -28.83
N GLU A 673 14.03 -23.63 -29.92
CA GLU A 673 14.05 -24.55 -31.05
C GLU A 673 14.76 -24.00 -32.31
N ASN A 674 15.00 -22.68 -32.43
CA ASN A 674 15.63 -22.11 -33.63
C ASN A 674 16.79 -21.16 -33.27
N LEU A 675 18.02 -21.58 -33.56
CA LEU A 675 19.28 -20.87 -33.32
C LEU A 675 19.50 -19.63 -34.23
N GLY A 676 18.45 -19.08 -34.87
CA GLY A 676 18.55 -18.03 -35.91
C GLY A 676 17.84 -16.69 -35.63
N ASP A 677 17.34 -16.42 -34.41
CA ASP A 677 16.28 -15.41 -34.19
C ASP A 677 16.75 -14.01 -33.70
N ALA A 678 17.99 -13.59 -33.91
CA ALA A 678 18.38 -12.17 -33.67
C ALA A 678 17.54 -11.18 -34.52
N ALA A 679 16.99 -11.65 -35.64
CA ALA A 679 16.12 -10.90 -36.54
C ALA A 679 14.75 -10.52 -35.93
N GLY A 680 14.19 -11.30 -34.99
CA GLY A 680 12.84 -11.05 -34.46
C GLY A 680 12.76 -9.83 -33.55
N PHE A 681 13.81 -9.56 -32.76
CA PHE A 681 13.89 -8.34 -31.95
C PHE A 681 14.16 -7.11 -32.81
N GLU A 682 15.09 -7.20 -33.78
CA GLU A 682 15.39 -6.10 -34.69
C GLU A 682 14.18 -5.75 -35.56
N ASP A 683 13.44 -6.74 -36.06
CA ASP A 683 12.18 -6.54 -36.80
C ASP A 683 11.12 -5.86 -35.91
N PHE A 684 10.94 -6.34 -34.68
CA PHE A 684 10.00 -5.75 -33.73
C PHE A 684 10.36 -4.29 -33.36
N VAL A 685 11.64 -4.01 -33.09
CA VAL A 685 12.11 -2.64 -32.84
C VAL A 685 11.96 -1.79 -34.10
N SER A 686 12.31 -2.30 -35.28
CA SER A 686 12.17 -1.58 -36.54
C SER A 686 10.71 -1.20 -36.83
N LYS A 687 9.76 -2.06 -36.46
CA LYS A 687 8.32 -1.80 -36.56
C LYS A 687 7.90 -0.65 -35.63
N ILE A 688 8.39 -0.62 -34.39
CA ILE A 688 8.15 0.49 -33.46
C ILE A 688 8.81 1.79 -33.94
N THR A 689 10.06 1.69 -34.43
CA THR A 689 10.85 2.78 -35.00
C THR A 689 10.17 3.38 -36.23
N SER A 690 9.62 2.57 -37.14
CA SER A 690 8.87 3.05 -38.30
C SER A 690 7.62 3.85 -37.91
N LEU A 691 7.04 3.55 -36.76
CA LEU A 691 5.93 4.32 -36.20
C LEU A 691 6.43 5.62 -35.55
N SER A 692 7.60 5.61 -34.88
CA SER A 692 8.09 6.77 -34.10
C SER A 692 8.79 7.86 -34.92
N PHE A 693 9.52 7.51 -35.99
CA PHE A 693 10.38 8.46 -36.72
C PHE A 693 9.65 9.25 -37.82
N ASP A 694 8.53 8.74 -38.34
CA ASP A 694 7.79 9.34 -39.47
C ASP A 694 6.42 9.97 -39.09
N ALA A 695 6.03 9.95 -37.81
CA ALA A 695 4.67 10.30 -37.38
C ALA A 695 4.42 11.83 -37.25
N THR A 696 4.29 12.51 -38.39
CA THR A 696 3.69 13.86 -38.46
C THR A 696 2.16 13.85 -38.29
N SER A 697 1.53 12.67 -38.28
CA SER A 697 0.07 12.49 -38.26
C SER A 697 -0.53 11.87 -36.98
N MET A 698 0.28 11.45 -35.99
CA MET A 698 -0.22 10.83 -34.75
C MET A 698 -0.45 11.84 -33.62
N HIS A 699 -1.47 11.58 -32.79
CA HIS A 699 -1.74 12.35 -31.58
C HIS A 699 -0.58 12.25 -30.59
N TRP A 700 -0.20 13.36 -29.94
CA TRP A 700 0.99 13.48 -29.08
C TRP A 700 1.11 12.40 -27.98
N ARG A 701 -0.02 11.92 -27.45
CA ARG A 701 -0.05 10.84 -26.45
C ARG A 701 0.53 9.53 -26.99
N TYR A 702 0.20 9.15 -28.22
CA TYR A 702 0.70 7.91 -28.82
C TYR A 702 2.18 8.03 -29.15
N ASN A 703 2.63 9.16 -29.67
CA ASN A 703 4.06 9.45 -29.86
C ASN A 703 4.84 9.30 -28.53
N LEU A 704 4.29 9.79 -27.42
CA LEU A 704 4.88 9.63 -26.09
C LEU A 704 4.91 8.15 -25.63
N MET A 705 3.82 7.40 -25.87
CA MET A 705 3.76 5.96 -25.57
C MET A 705 4.82 5.18 -26.35
N GLU A 706 4.94 5.43 -27.65
CA GLU A 706 5.89 4.80 -28.56
C GLU A 706 7.33 5.02 -28.10
N ASN A 707 7.72 6.29 -27.91
CA ASN A 707 9.06 6.65 -27.45
C ASN A 707 9.38 5.99 -26.11
N ARG A 708 8.40 5.90 -25.20
CA ARG A 708 8.62 5.27 -23.90
C ARG A 708 8.73 3.75 -24.02
N VAL A 709 7.94 3.08 -24.85
CA VAL A 709 8.09 1.63 -25.12
C VAL A 709 9.47 1.35 -25.72
N LEU A 710 9.89 2.14 -26.72
CA LEU A 710 11.20 2.04 -27.34
C LEU A 710 12.32 2.10 -26.29
N LEU A 711 12.26 3.08 -25.38
CA LEU A 711 13.21 3.21 -24.28
C LEU A 711 13.23 1.97 -23.36
N LEU A 712 12.06 1.45 -22.96
CA LEU A 712 11.97 0.29 -22.06
C LEU A 712 12.56 -0.99 -22.70
N LEU A 713 12.33 -1.20 -23.99
CA LEU A 713 12.87 -2.33 -24.74
C LEU A 713 14.39 -2.24 -24.88
N ILE A 714 14.90 -1.06 -25.26
CA ILE A 714 16.34 -0.82 -25.43
C ILE A 714 17.11 -0.96 -24.12
N LEU A 715 16.58 -0.42 -23.01
CA LEU A 715 17.21 -0.55 -21.69
C LEU A 715 17.28 -2.00 -21.22
N SER A 716 16.27 -2.81 -21.55
CA SER A 716 16.26 -4.24 -21.21
C SER A 716 17.33 -5.03 -21.97
N TYR A 717 17.66 -4.61 -23.19
CA TYR A 717 18.59 -5.30 -24.08
C TYR A 717 20.03 -4.79 -24.04
N ARG A 718 20.30 -3.66 -23.38
CA ARG A 718 21.64 -3.02 -23.28
C ARG A 718 22.76 -3.94 -22.78
N ASN A 719 22.44 -4.97 -22.01
CA ASN A 719 23.41 -5.93 -21.47
C ASN A 719 23.64 -7.17 -22.36
N CYS A 720 23.05 -7.21 -23.57
CA CYS A 720 23.18 -8.31 -24.51
C CYS A 720 24.12 -7.92 -25.66
N SER A 721 25.08 -8.77 -26.02
CA SER A 721 26.11 -8.53 -27.06
C SER A 721 25.58 -8.43 -28.49
N SER A 722 24.26 -8.40 -28.68
CA SER A 722 23.56 -8.42 -29.97
C SER A 722 22.90 -7.09 -30.34
N VAL A 723 22.82 -6.11 -29.43
CA VAL A 723 22.29 -4.79 -29.79
C VAL A 723 23.33 -4.04 -30.61
N SER A 724 22.99 -3.69 -31.84
CA SER A 724 23.84 -2.84 -32.67
C SER A 724 24.07 -1.50 -31.97
N GLU A 725 25.33 -1.11 -31.75
CA GLU A 725 25.71 0.22 -31.24
C GLU A 725 25.10 1.36 -32.08
N LYS A 726 24.80 1.07 -33.35
CA LYS A 726 24.05 1.93 -34.27
C LYS A 726 22.63 2.24 -33.78
N LEU A 727 21.90 1.25 -33.26
CA LEU A 727 20.53 1.44 -32.76
C LEU A 727 20.52 2.28 -31.47
N LEU A 728 21.50 2.04 -30.59
CA LEU A 728 21.67 2.82 -29.36
C LEU A 728 22.00 4.29 -29.65
N SER A 729 22.93 4.54 -30.58
CA SER A 729 23.31 5.91 -30.99
C SER A 729 22.18 6.62 -31.73
N GLN A 730 21.48 5.95 -32.64
CA GLN A 730 20.29 6.51 -33.30
C GLN A 730 19.18 6.87 -32.30
N THR A 731 18.92 6.01 -31.33
CA THR A 731 17.93 6.27 -30.28
C THR A 731 18.34 7.42 -29.37
N ALA A 732 19.62 7.48 -28.97
CA ALA A 732 20.14 8.59 -28.18
C ALA A 732 20.04 9.92 -28.95
N GLY A 733 20.36 9.92 -30.25
CA GLY A 733 20.20 11.08 -31.12
C GLY A 733 18.73 11.53 -31.26
N HIS A 734 17.78 10.59 -31.37
CA HIS A 734 16.34 10.89 -31.36
C HIS A 734 15.90 11.62 -30.09
N PHE A 735 16.26 11.09 -28.92
CA PHE A 735 15.92 11.74 -27.65
C PHE A 735 16.66 13.07 -27.46
N LEU A 736 17.88 13.22 -27.98
CA LEU A 736 18.61 14.49 -27.96
C LEU A 736 17.86 15.56 -28.75
N ARG A 737 17.35 15.25 -29.95
CA ARG A 737 16.51 16.17 -30.74
C ARG A 737 15.20 16.52 -30.03
N ASN A 738 14.58 15.56 -29.32
CA ASN A 738 13.34 15.76 -28.59
C ASN A 738 13.46 16.71 -27.39
N LEU A 739 14.67 17.08 -26.94
CA LEU A 739 14.85 18.15 -25.95
C LEU A 739 14.33 19.53 -26.46
N ARG A 740 14.34 19.74 -27.78
CA ARG A 740 13.79 20.94 -28.45
C ARG A 740 12.30 20.82 -28.81
N SER A 741 11.63 19.73 -28.41
CA SER A 741 10.21 19.53 -28.70
C SER A 741 9.36 20.61 -28.05
N GLN A 742 8.32 21.10 -28.75
CA GLN A 742 7.35 22.04 -28.20
C GLN A 742 6.52 21.43 -27.05
N LEU A 743 6.41 20.10 -26.99
CA LEU A 743 5.62 19.37 -25.99
C LEU A 743 6.44 19.13 -24.71
N PRO A 744 6.04 19.68 -23.55
CA PRO A 744 6.76 19.50 -22.28
C PRO A 744 6.96 18.03 -21.89
N GLN A 745 5.97 17.17 -22.16
CA GLN A 745 5.99 15.75 -21.83
C GLN A 745 7.09 15.00 -22.60
N SER A 746 7.29 15.35 -23.87
CA SER A 746 8.34 14.76 -24.72
C SER A 746 9.73 15.16 -24.24
N ARG A 747 9.90 16.41 -23.78
CA ARG A 747 11.15 16.88 -23.17
C ARG A 747 11.48 16.09 -21.90
N MET A 748 10.51 15.92 -21.00
CA MET A 748 10.70 15.16 -19.76
C MET A 748 11.04 13.68 -20.02
N LEU A 749 10.43 13.06 -21.05
CA LEU A 749 10.78 11.69 -21.45
C LEU A 749 12.21 11.62 -22.01
N ALA A 750 12.58 12.55 -22.88
CA ALA A 750 13.93 12.65 -23.43
C ALA A 750 14.99 12.78 -22.34
N ILE A 751 14.71 13.56 -21.30
CA ILE A 751 15.60 13.73 -20.15
C ILE A 751 15.83 12.41 -19.41
N SER A 752 14.75 11.69 -19.08
CA SER A 752 14.83 10.36 -18.46
C SER A 752 15.55 9.35 -19.35
N ALA A 753 15.28 9.39 -20.66
CA ALA A 753 15.90 8.52 -21.66
C ALA A 753 17.41 8.73 -21.76
N LEU A 754 17.87 9.96 -21.96
CA LEU A 754 19.29 10.30 -22.10
C LEU A 754 20.08 9.99 -20.83
N ASN A 755 19.53 10.29 -19.65
CA ASN A 755 20.15 9.92 -18.37
C ASN A 755 20.37 8.43 -18.19
N SER A 756 19.55 7.62 -18.89
CA SER A 756 19.65 6.16 -18.87
C SER A 756 20.54 5.65 -20.00
N LEU A 757 20.42 6.17 -21.23
CA LEU A 757 21.14 5.67 -22.42
C LEU A 757 22.64 6.05 -22.41
N LEU A 758 22.99 7.26 -21.96
CA LEU A 758 24.37 7.73 -21.92
C LEU A 758 25.14 7.04 -20.77
N GLN A 759 26.26 6.38 -21.07
CA GLN A 759 27.09 5.63 -20.13
C GLN A 759 28.04 6.55 -19.34
N GLY A 760 28.51 7.62 -19.98
CA GLY A 760 29.37 8.70 -19.45
C GLY A 760 30.79 8.25 -19.13
N ALA A 761 31.48 7.62 -20.08
CA ALA A 761 32.79 7.00 -19.85
C ALA A 761 33.95 7.34 -20.83
N PRO A 762 33.77 7.72 -22.11
CA PRO A 762 34.92 7.81 -23.02
C PRO A 762 35.88 8.96 -22.70
N TYR A 763 35.38 10.12 -22.23
CA TYR A 763 36.18 11.31 -21.96
C TYR A 763 36.33 11.65 -20.47
N LYS A 764 36.00 10.70 -19.59
CA LYS A 764 36.04 10.90 -18.15
C LYS A 764 37.43 10.55 -17.61
N VAL A 765 38.00 11.43 -16.79
CA VAL A 765 39.31 11.22 -16.16
C VAL A 765 39.24 10.02 -15.20
N ASN A 766 39.94 8.92 -15.51
CA ASN A 766 40.06 7.76 -14.61
C ASN A 766 41.20 7.99 -13.60
N SER A 767 40.85 8.26 -12.34
CA SER A 767 41.82 8.52 -11.26
C SER A 767 42.42 7.27 -10.60
N GLN A 768 42.21 6.06 -11.15
CA GLN A 768 42.84 4.82 -10.68
C GLN A 768 43.30 3.99 -11.88
N GLU A 769 44.57 4.14 -12.27
CA GLU A 769 45.50 3.09 -12.74
C GLU A 769 46.65 3.69 -13.59
N LEU A 770 47.70 4.13 -12.90
CA LEU A 770 49.07 3.96 -13.39
C LEU A 770 49.43 2.48 -13.21
N ARG A 771 48.96 1.60 -14.10
CA ARG A 771 49.60 0.30 -14.45
C ARG A 771 48.80 -0.43 -15.54
N HIS A 772 49.48 -0.64 -16.67
CA HIS A 772 49.13 -1.43 -17.86
C HIS A 772 48.23 -0.77 -18.93
N PRO A 773 48.79 -0.42 -20.11
CA PRO A 773 47.99 -0.07 -21.27
C PRO A 773 47.44 -1.36 -21.90
N ILE A 774 46.14 -1.62 -21.75
CA ILE A 774 45.44 -2.53 -22.68
C ILE A 774 45.18 -1.72 -23.94
N VAL A 775 46.15 -1.77 -24.85
CA VAL A 775 45.99 -1.44 -26.27
C VAL A 775 45.00 -2.45 -26.83
N ASN A 776 43.73 -2.08 -27.04
CA ASN A 776 42.81 -2.60 -28.09
C ASN A 776 41.34 -2.18 -27.85
N GLY A 777 41.03 -0.88 -27.88
CA GLY A 777 39.63 -0.42 -27.83
C GLY A 777 39.33 0.94 -28.46
N ARG A 778 40.33 1.64 -29.01
CA ARG A 778 40.17 3.01 -29.53
C ARG A 778 39.56 3.09 -30.94
N GLU A 779 39.54 2.02 -31.73
CA GLU A 779 39.15 2.11 -33.15
C GLU A 779 37.64 1.89 -33.40
N ASN A 780 36.90 1.22 -32.51
CA ASN A 780 35.48 0.91 -32.75
C ASN A 780 34.48 1.93 -32.14
N MET A 781 34.93 2.86 -31.28
CA MET A 781 34.08 3.83 -30.56
C MET A 781 33.67 5.07 -31.39
N ASN A 782 34.11 5.20 -32.64
CA ASN A 782 33.93 6.43 -33.43
C ASN A 782 32.51 6.63 -34.00
N SER A 783 31.67 5.59 -34.05
CA SER A 783 30.34 5.69 -34.71
C SER A 783 29.24 6.31 -33.83
N SER A 784 29.27 6.09 -32.51
CA SER A 784 28.30 6.63 -31.55
C SER A 784 28.51 8.12 -31.24
N ILE A 785 29.77 8.57 -31.31
CA ILE A 785 30.17 9.96 -31.14
C ILE A 785 29.76 10.80 -32.36
N GLY A 786 29.75 10.22 -33.57
CA GLY A 786 29.42 10.94 -34.81
C GLY A 786 28.01 11.56 -34.82
N ILE A 787 26.96 10.75 -34.58
CA ILE A 787 25.56 11.23 -34.62
C ILE A 787 25.28 12.27 -33.53
N LEU A 788 25.81 12.07 -32.32
CA LEU A 788 25.62 13.00 -31.21
C LEU A 788 26.41 14.30 -31.44
N GLY A 789 27.65 14.21 -31.94
CA GLY A 789 28.47 15.36 -32.32
C GLY A 789 27.80 16.22 -33.39
N GLU A 790 27.30 15.60 -34.46
CA GLU A 790 26.56 16.29 -35.54
C GLU A 790 25.37 17.10 -35.03
N ILE A 791 24.59 16.55 -34.09
CA ILE A 791 23.42 17.25 -33.50
C ILE A 791 23.85 18.42 -32.61
N LEU A 792 24.95 18.26 -31.88
CA LEU A 792 25.46 19.30 -30.96
C LEU A 792 26.14 20.46 -31.69
N GLU A 793 26.63 20.22 -32.91
CA GLU A 793 27.20 21.24 -33.80
C GLU A 793 26.13 21.99 -34.62
N GLU A 794 24.85 21.60 -34.55
CA GLU A 794 23.75 22.36 -35.15
C GLU A 794 23.70 23.79 -34.57
N GLU A 795 23.60 24.80 -35.43
CA GLU A 795 23.54 26.20 -34.99
C GLU A 795 22.40 26.41 -33.98
N ASN A 796 22.70 27.12 -32.88
CA ASN A 796 21.75 27.45 -31.80
C ASN A 796 21.12 26.26 -31.05
N PHE A 797 21.61 25.02 -31.21
CA PHE A 797 21.05 23.85 -30.54
C PHE A 797 20.87 24.02 -29.02
N PHE A 798 21.92 24.47 -28.32
CA PHE A 798 21.86 24.67 -26.87
C PHE A 798 20.96 25.86 -26.49
N ASN A 799 20.94 26.94 -27.26
CA ASN A 799 20.03 28.07 -27.02
C ASN A 799 18.57 27.65 -27.09
N GLU A 800 18.18 26.91 -28.13
CA GLU A 800 16.82 26.38 -28.29
C GLU A 800 16.47 25.37 -27.19
N THR A 801 17.42 24.50 -26.84
CA THR A 801 17.25 23.49 -25.79
C THR A 801 17.04 24.13 -24.43
N LEU A 802 17.89 25.07 -24.01
CA LEU A 802 17.73 25.75 -22.72
C LEU A 802 16.43 26.57 -22.68
N ASN A 803 16.02 27.21 -23.78
CA ASN A 803 14.73 27.90 -23.86
C ASN A 803 13.56 26.92 -23.66
N CYS A 804 13.57 25.80 -24.38
CA CYS A 804 12.54 24.77 -24.27
C CYS A 804 12.46 24.17 -22.85
N LEU A 805 13.61 23.95 -22.21
CA LEU A 805 13.67 23.46 -20.83
C LEU A 805 13.19 24.52 -19.83
N SER A 806 13.41 25.82 -20.09
CA SER A 806 12.93 26.90 -19.21
C SER A 806 11.41 26.91 -19.10
N HIS A 807 10.70 26.56 -20.17
CA HIS A 807 9.23 26.43 -20.17
C HIS A 807 8.70 25.24 -19.35
N VAL A 808 9.57 24.35 -18.85
CA VAL A 808 9.18 23.28 -17.92
C VAL A 808 9.10 23.79 -16.48
N HIS A 809 9.84 24.85 -16.16
CA HIS A 809 9.81 25.50 -14.85
C HIS A 809 8.55 26.36 -14.72
N ILE A 810 7.51 25.84 -14.06
CA ILE A 810 6.30 26.60 -13.73
C ILE A 810 6.52 27.24 -12.35
N ILE A 811 6.72 28.56 -12.32
CA ILE A 811 6.88 29.34 -11.09
C ILE A 811 5.52 29.98 -10.79
N SER A 812 4.85 29.57 -9.71
CA SER A 812 3.58 30.17 -9.28
C SER A 812 3.83 31.23 -8.20
N ASP A 813 3.27 32.42 -8.36
CA ASP A 813 3.46 33.58 -7.46
C ASP A 813 2.88 33.42 -6.04
N ASN A 814 2.31 32.26 -5.68
CA ASN A 814 1.65 32.01 -4.39
C ASN A 814 2.44 31.01 -3.51
N ASP A 815 3.63 31.40 -3.05
CA ASP A 815 4.39 30.66 -2.04
C ASP A 815 3.95 31.05 -0.61
N SER A 816 2.77 30.58 -0.19
CA SER A 816 2.41 30.52 1.23
C SER A 816 1.88 29.14 1.60
N PHE A 817 2.56 28.53 2.58
CA PHE A 817 2.36 27.19 3.17
C PHE A 817 3.09 26.00 2.52
N ALA A 818 4.23 25.68 3.12
CA ALA A 818 4.92 24.40 3.01
C ALA A 818 4.00 23.24 3.42
N SER A 819 3.60 22.42 2.45
CA SER A 819 3.17 21.04 2.69
C SER A 819 4.07 20.09 1.90
N LYS A 820 4.56 19.05 2.59
CA LYS A 820 5.37 17.98 2.02
C LYS A 820 4.52 17.16 1.05
N GLY A 821 4.96 17.06 -0.20
CA GLY A 821 4.50 16.01 -1.12
C GLY A 821 4.79 16.30 -2.60
N SER A 822 5.75 15.56 -3.16
CA SER A 822 5.80 15.10 -4.56
C SER A 822 5.38 16.08 -5.68
N HIS A 823 6.37 16.56 -6.45
CA HIS A 823 6.29 17.10 -7.82
C HIS A 823 5.19 18.13 -8.12
N GLY A 824 5.61 19.39 -8.33
CA GLY A 824 4.76 20.54 -8.67
C GLY A 824 3.67 20.20 -9.69
N ALA A 825 2.42 20.25 -9.22
CA ALA A 825 1.24 19.96 -10.01
C ALA A 825 0.69 21.26 -10.62
N SER A 826 0.47 21.24 -11.93
CA SER A 826 -0.43 22.19 -12.57
C SER A 826 -1.88 21.88 -12.16
N SER A 827 -2.66 22.93 -11.93
CA SER A 827 -4.09 22.90 -11.56
C SER A 827 -5.04 22.67 -12.75
N PHE A 828 -4.53 22.49 -13.98
CA PHE A 828 -5.33 22.41 -15.21
C PHE A 828 -5.20 21.10 -16.01
N GLN A 829 -4.61 20.05 -15.43
CA GLN A 829 -4.43 18.76 -16.12
C GLN A 829 -5.34 17.67 -15.54
N SER A 830 -5.97 16.88 -16.42
CA SER A 830 -6.79 15.73 -16.03
C SER A 830 -5.97 14.75 -15.18
N VAL A 831 -6.59 13.97 -14.29
CA VAL A 831 -5.91 12.96 -13.46
C VAL A 831 -5.05 12.00 -14.32
N THR A 832 -5.49 11.72 -15.54
CA THR A 832 -4.76 10.94 -16.56
C THR A 832 -3.51 11.64 -17.10
N ASP A 833 -3.54 12.96 -17.29
CA ASP A 833 -2.36 13.72 -17.72
C ASP A 833 -1.35 13.86 -16.57
N LYS A 834 -1.82 13.89 -15.32
CA LYS A 834 -0.96 13.70 -14.12
C LYS A 834 -0.42 12.28 -13.99
N ALA A 835 -1.04 11.29 -14.62
CA ALA A 835 -0.54 9.92 -14.62
C ALA A 835 0.65 9.76 -15.60
N ILE A 836 0.64 10.52 -16.70
CA ILE A 836 1.75 10.62 -17.67
C ILE A 836 3.03 11.16 -16.99
N THR A 837 2.92 11.98 -15.94
CA THR A 837 4.07 12.40 -15.13
C THR A 837 4.80 11.26 -14.40
N PHE A 838 4.17 10.09 -14.22
CA PHE A 838 4.86 8.90 -13.71
C PHE A 838 5.76 8.20 -14.76
N PHE A 839 5.75 8.61 -16.04
CA PHE A 839 6.69 8.06 -17.03
C PHE A 839 8.14 8.42 -16.74
N TYR A 840 8.40 9.42 -15.89
CA TYR A 840 9.71 10.05 -15.73
C TYR A 840 10.53 9.53 -14.55
N PHE A 841 10.28 8.30 -14.07
CA PHE A 841 11.07 7.72 -12.97
C PHE A 841 12.57 7.79 -13.24
N ASP A 842 13.30 8.38 -12.30
CA ASP A 842 14.75 8.38 -12.25
C ASP A 842 15.21 7.02 -11.68
N PHE A 843 15.82 6.16 -12.50
CA PHE A 843 16.37 4.86 -12.06
C PHE A 843 17.60 5.01 -11.13
N SER A 844 17.88 6.20 -10.60
CA SER A 844 19.05 6.50 -9.80
C SER A 844 18.69 7.19 -8.49
N ALA A 845 19.43 6.89 -7.43
CA ALA A 845 19.30 7.53 -6.12
C ALA A 845 19.21 9.06 -6.26
N SER A 846 18.08 9.62 -5.84
CA SER A 846 17.79 11.04 -5.95
C SER A 846 18.80 11.84 -5.12
N TRP A 847 19.51 12.75 -5.78
CA TRP A 847 20.18 13.84 -5.11
C TRP A 847 19.13 14.84 -4.59
N PRO A 848 19.28 15.43 -3.39
CA PRO A 848 20.41 15.30 -2.47
C PRO A 848 20.35 14.02 -1.63
N ARG A 849 21.53 13.48 -1.29
CA ARG A 849 21.67 12.29 -0.41
C ARG A 849 21.69 12.66 1.08
N THR A 850 21.93 13.94 1.37
CA THR A 850 21.92 14.55 2.69
C THR A 850 20.52 15.13 2.97
N PRO A 851 20.00 15.09 4.22
CA PRO A 851 18.60 15.38 4.50
C PRO A 851 18.23 16.85 4.27
N ASN A 852 17.00 17.10 3.82
CA ASN A 852 16.47 18.40 3.33
C ASN A 852 16.21 19.47 4.42
N TRP A 853 16.89 19.44 5.56
CA TRP A 853 16.54 20.30 6.72
C TRP A 853 17.02 21.75 6.62
N MET A 854 17.81 22.13 5.59
CA MET A 854 18.13 23.52 5.23
C MET A 854 17.00 24.16 4.40
N SER A 855 15.76 24.13 4.91
CA SER A 855 14.57 24.66 4.20
C SER A 855 14.54 26.19 4.07
N SER A 856 15.52 26.93 4.59
CA SER A 856 15.67 28.38 4.37
C SER A 856 16.18 28.71 2.96
N VAL A 857 16.74 27.75 2.24
CA VAL A 857 17.21 27.90 0.83
C VAL A 857 16.44 26.93 -0.09
N GLY A 858 15.15 26.72 0.19
CA GLY A 858 14.28 25.78 -0.51
C GLY A 858 13.90 26.23 -1.92
N GLY A 859 14.75 25.95 -2.91
CA GLY A 859 14.39 26.05 -4.32
C GLY A 859 13.60 24.82 -4.74
N HIS A 860 12.27 24.89 -4.79
CA HIS A 860 11.39 23.82 -5.29
C HIS A 860 11.52 23.58 -6.82
N THR A 861 12.40 24.34 -7.48
CA THR A 861 12.56 24.45 -8.93
C THR A 861 13.79 23.74 -9.48
N PHE A 862 14.84 23.45 -8.70
CA PHE A 862 16.06 22.81 -9.24
C PHE A 862 15.87 21.31 -9.54
N TYR A 863 15.98 20.91 -10.80
CA TYR A 863 15.89 19.53 -11.26
C TYR A 863 17.28 18.87 -11.39
N SER A 864 17.62 18.01 -10.44
CA SER A 864 18.89 17.25 -10.46
C SER A 864 19.03 16.31 -11.66
N SER A 865 17.91 15.89 -12.25
CA SER A 865 17.85 15.12 -13.49
C SER A 865 18.33 15.93 -14.70
N PHE A 866 18.09 17.25 -14.74
CA PHE A 866 18.53 18.13 -15.83
C PHE A 866 20.04 18.31 -15.75
N ALA A 867 20.55 18.63 -14.56
CA ALA A 867 22.00 18.74 -14.32
C ALA A 867 22.76 17.45 -14.72
N LYS A 868 22.16 16.30 -14.43
CA LYS A 868 22.75 15.00 -14.78
C LYS A 868 22.88 14.78 -16.29
N ILE A 869 22.00 15.33 -17.12
CA ILE A 869 22.11 15.21 -18.60
C ILE A 869 23.34 15.95 -19.09
N PHE A 870 23.50 17.22 -18.72
CA PHE A 870 24.64 18.03 -19.17
C PHE A 870 25.96 17.42 -18.72
N LYS A 871 25.98 16.86 -17.50
CA LYS A 871 27.10 16.05 -17.02
C LYS A 871 27.38 14.85 -17.94
N ARG A 872 26.35 14.08 -18.31
CA ARG A 872 26.50 12.88 -19.16
C ARG A 872 26.90 13.23 -20.59
N LEU A 873 26.33 14.28 -21.17
CA LEU A 873 26.68 14.79 -22.50
C LEU A 873 28.15 15.22 -22.53
N ALA A 874 28.61 15.98 -21.54
CA ALA A 874 30.03 16.35 -21.43
C ALA A 874 30.93 15.11 -21.33
N GLN A 875 30.56 14.10 -20.52
CA GLN A 875 31.33 12.86 -20.37
C GLN A 875 31.38 11.99 -21.64
N GLU A 876 30.34 12.05 -22.49
CA GLU A 876 30.23 11.26 -23.73
C GLU A 876 30.84 11.96 -24.95
N CYS A 877 30.72 13.29 -25.04
CA CYS A 877 31.11 14.05 -26.23
C CYS A 877 32.36 14.92 -26.02
N GLY A 878 32.82 15.14 -24.78
CA GLY A 878 34.07 15.85 -24.47
C GLY A 878 33.98 17.37 -24.60
N THR A 879 35.09 18.00 -25.01
CA THR A 879 35.26 19.47 -25.11
C THR A 879 34.32 20.20 -26.08
N PRO A 880 33.80 19.61 -27.18
CA PRO A 880 32.79 20.25 -28.03
C PRO A 880 31.56 20.76 -27.25
N VAL A 881 31.11 20.02 -26.22
CA VAL A 881 29.99 20.43 -25.37
C VAL A 881 30.31 21.71 -24.59
N LEU A 882 31.55 21.84 -24.10
CA LEU A 882 31.99 23.01 -23.33
C LEU A 882 31.99 24.27 -24.18
N HIS A 883 32.45 24.17 -25.44
CA HIS A 883 32.46 25.31 -26.36
C HIS A 883 31.05 25.68 -26.82
N ALA A 884 30.22 24.70 -27.17
CA ALA A 884 28.88 24.93 -27.72
C ALA A 884 27.90 25.51 -26.66
N ILE A 885 28.07 25.18 -25.38
CA ILE A 885 27.16 25.63 -24.31
C ILE A 885 27.53 27.00 -23.70
N GLN A 886 28.77 27.48 -23.92
CA GLN A 886 29.29 28.70 -23.28
C GLN A 886 28.39 29.93 -23.52
N ASN A 887 28.14 30.26 -24.79
CA ASN A 887 27.34 31.45 -25.16
C ASN A 887 25.93 31.38 -24.58
N ALA A 888 25.33 30.18 -24.60
CA ALA A 888 23.99 29.94 -24.08
C ALA A 888 23.91 30.14 -22.55
N LEU A 889 24.93 29.67 -21.81
CA LEU A 889 25.00 29.86 -20.35
C LEU A 889 25.21 31.32 -19.98
N GLU A 890 26.07 32.04 -20.70
CA GLU A 890 26.31 33.47 -20.47
C GLU A 890 25.03 34.30 -20.68
N GLU A 891 24.25 34.00 -21.72
CA GLU A 891 22.96 34.65 -22.00
C GLU A 891 21.91 34.32 -20.91
N PHE A 892 21.71 33.03 -20.61
CA PHE A 892 20.63 32.61 -19.70
C PHE A 892 20.91 32.97 -18.24
N SER A 893 22.17 32.97 -17.82
CA SER A 893 22.58 33.42 -16.49
C SER A 893 22.38 34.93 -16.29
N GLY A 894 22.49 35.73 -17.36
CA GLY A 894 22.25 37.17 -17.36
C GLY A 894 20.78 37.58 -17.54
N SER A 895 19.89 36.61 -17.81
CA SER A 895 18.46 36.85 -18.01
C SER A 895 17.78 37.38 -16.74
N LYS A 896 16.68 38.12 -16.89
CA LYS A 896 15.80 38.52 -15.77
C LYS A 896 14.79 37.44 -15.38
N GLU A 897 14.58 36.44 -16.24
CA GLU A 897 13.62 35.36 -16.00
C GLU A 897 14.21 34.29 -15.07
N ARG A 898 13.59 34.07 -13.92
CA ARG A 898 14.02 33.05 -12.95
C ARG A 898 14.09 31.65 -13.57
N ALA A 899 13.15 31.26 -14.42
CA ALA A 899 13.14 29.96 -15.11
C ALA A 899 14.39 29.74 -16.00
N LYS A 900 14.84 30.78 -16.71
CA LYS A 900 16.08 30.72 -17.52
C LYS A 900 17.32 30.59 -16.62
N GLN A 901 17.33 31.32 -15.51
CA GLN A 901 18.40 31.21 -14.51
C GLN A 901 18.42 29.83 -13.83
N SER A 902 17.27 29.21 -13.55
CA SER A 902 17.16 27.85 -13.02
C SER A 902 17.78 26.81 -13.95
N VAL A 903 17.46 26.86 -15.24
CA VAL A 903 18.04 25.96 -16.24
C VAL A 903 19.54 26.19 -16.44
N ALA A 904 20.00 27.45 -16.42
CA ALA A 904 21.42 27.77 -16.45
C ALA A 904 22.16 27.20 -15.24
N ALA A 905 21.56 27.27 -14.04
CA ALA A 905 22.11 26.69 -12.83
C ALA A 905 22.21 25.15 -12.91
N GLU A 906 21.19 24.48 -13.46
CA GLU A 906 21.20 23.04 -13.68
C GLU A 906 22.30 22.62 -14.67
N ALA A 907 22.38 23.31 -15.81
CA ALA A 907 23.38 23.03 -16.84
C ALA A 907 24.81 23.25 -16.32
N LEU A 908 25.06 24.37 -15.63
CA LEU A 908 26.37 24.65 -15.03
C LEU A 908 26.75 23.61 -13.96
N ALA A 909 25.80 23.22 -13.10
CA ALA A 909 26.02 22.18 -12.09
C ALA A 909 26.45 20.84 -12.70
N GLY A 910 25.83 20.47 -13.82
CA GLY A 910 26.16 19.27 -14.58
C GLY A 910 27.58 19.30 -15.15
N ILE A 911 27.95 20.40 -15.80
CA ILE A 911 29.28 20.61 -16.38
C ILE A 911 30.35 20.57 -15.29
N LEU A 912 30.15 21.30 -14.18
CA LEU A 912 31.09 21.31 -13.05
C LEU A 912 31.30 19.93 -12.44
N HIS A 913 30.29 19.06 -12.50
CA HIS A 913 30.35 17.69 -11.98
C HIS A 913 30.81 16.63 -13.01
N SER A 914 31.28 17.03 -14.20
CA SER A 914 31.57 16.10 -15.31
C SER A 914 32.90 15.33 -15.21
N ASP A 915 33.96 15.89 -14.62
CA ASP A 915 35.34 15.33 -14.58
C ASP A 915 35.88 14.94 -15.97
N ILE A 916 35.84 15.85 -16.95
CA ILE A 916 36.43 15.63 -18.27
C ILE A 916 37.82 16.28 -18.38
N ASP A 917 38.69 15.76 -19.25
CA ASP A 917 40.10 16.18 -19.35
C ASP A 917 40.28 17.67 -19.71
N GLY A 918 39.33 18.31 -20.42
CA GLY A 918 39.35 19.75 -20.76
C GLY A 918 38.60 20.67 -19.78
N LEU A 919 38.05 20.14 -18.68
CA LEU A 919 37.31 20.94 -17.71
C LEU A 919 38.20 21.94 -16.92
N PRO A 920 39.45 21.60 -16.53
CA PRO A 920 40.34 22.57 -15.88
C PRO A 920 40.66 23.78 -16.77
N GLU A 921 40.84 23.58 -18.07
CA GLU A 921 41.10 24.66 -19.04
C GLU A 921 39.87 25.59 -19.17
N ALA A 922 38.67 25.02 -19.23
CA ALA A 922 37.42 25.77 -19.22
C ALA A 922 37.17 26.49 -17.88
N TRP A 923 37.62 25.91 -16.76
CA TRP A 923 37.61 26.55 -15.45
C TRP A 923 38.39 27.85 -15.46
N ASP A 924 39.62 27.80 -15.96
CA ASP A 924 40.53 28.93 -16.00
C ASP A 924 40.13 29.96 -17.09
N SER A 925 39.39 29.53 -18.12
CA SER A 925 38.95 30.39 -19.22
C SER A 925 37.70 31.23 -18.91
N TRP A 926 36.56 30.62 -18.59
CA TRP A 926 35.28 31.36 -18.49
C TRP A 926 34.42 30.98 -17.27
N ILE A 927 34.50 29.74 -16.78
CA ILE A 927 33.63 29.25 -15.70
C ILE A 927 33.92 29.99 -14.37
N THR A 928 35.19 30.25 -14.05
CA THR A 928 35.54 31.01 -12.83
C THR A 928 34.93 32.40 -12.85
N PHE A 929 35.12 33.14 -13.95
CA PHE A 929 34.56 34.48 -14.12
C PHE A 929 33.03 34.49 -13.99
N GLN A 930 32.38 33.47 -14.55
CA GLN A 930 30.94 33.30 -14.47
C GLN A 930 30.46 33.05 -13.04
N LEU A 931 31.17 32.21 -12.27
CA LEU A 931 30.85 31.94 -10.86
C LEU A 931 31.07 33.19 -9.99
N GLU A 932 32.14 33.96 -10.23
CA GLU A 932 32.41 35.22 -9.53
C GLU A 932 31.33 36.27 -9.81
N LYS A 933 30.92 36.41 -11.07
CA LYS A 933 29.82 37.28 -11.48
C LYS A 933 28.52 36.90 -10.76
N LEU A 934 28.25 35.61 -10.58
CA LEU A 934 27.08 35.12 -9.85
C LEU A 934 27.13 35.40 -8.35
N ILE A 935 28.30 35.30 -7.72
CA ILE A 935 28.50 35.63 -6.29
C ILE A 935 28.22 37.11 -6.05
N ILE A 936 28.76 37.99 -6.91
CA ILE A 936 28.66 39.46 -6.77
C ILE A 936 27.28 40.00 -7.18
N ALA A 937 26.55 39.31 -8.06
CA ALA A 937 25.27 39.77 -8.58
C ALA A 937 24.20 39.96 -7.47
N PRO A 938 23.46 41.09 -7.48
CA PRO A 938 22.47 41.43 -6.44
C PRO A 938 21.11 40.72 -6.58
N ALA A 939 20.92 39.85 -7.58
CA ALA A 939 19.65 39.19 -7.83
C ALA A 939 19.24 38.25 -6.67
N VAL A 940 18.08 38.53 -6.06
CA VAL A 940 17.58 37.86 -4.84
C VAL A 940 16.74 36.61 -5.15
N GLU A 941 16.08 36.58 -6.31
CA GLU A 941 15.02 35.59 -6.58
C GLU A 941 15.53 34.19 -6.96
N SER A 942 16.73 34.05 -7.54
CA SER A 942 17.31 32.76 -7.98
C SER A 942 18.44 32.22 -7.10
N ILE A 943 18.65 32.82 -5.92
CA ILE A 943 19.65 32.37 -4.95
C ILE A 943 19.50 30.87 -4.61
N PRO A 944 18.29 30.33 -4.40
CA PRO A 944 18.13 28.92 -4.09
C PRO A 944 18.61 27.96 -5.19
N GLU A 945 18.39 28.29 -6.45
CA GLU A 945 18.78 27.48 -7.61
C GLU A 945 20.30 27.49 -7.82
N TRP A 946 20.94 28.65 -7.64
CA TRP A 946 22.40 28.75 -7.68
C TRP A 946 23.06 28.08 -6.47
N ALA A 947 22.45 28.12 -5.28
CA ALA A 947 22.89 27.36 -4.12
C ALA A 947 22.80 25.85 -4.37
N ALA A 948 21.71 25.38 -5.00
CA ALA A 948 21.57 23.99 -5.42
C ALA A 948 22.60 23.59 -6.48
N CYS A 949 22.94 24.48 -7.42
CA CYS A 949 24.01 24.29 -8.39
C CYS A 949 25.37 24.05 -7.71
N VAL A 950 25.75 24.95 -6.79
CA VAL A 950 27.00 24.81 -6.01
C VAL A 950 27.01 23.51 -5.22
N ARG A 951 25.94 23.22 -4.48
CA ARG A 951 25.79 21.99 -3.70
C ARG A 951 25.94 20.74 -4.58
N TYR A 952 25.28 20.69 -5.74
CA TYR A 952 25.36 19.56 -6.66
C TYR A 952 26.79 19.38 -7.21
N ALA A 953 27.45 20.47 -7.59
CA ALA A 953 28.80 20.48 -8.14
C ALA A 953 29.86 19.96 -7.14
N VAL A 954 29.69 20.22 -5.84
CA VAL A 954 30.63 19.71 -4.81
C VAL A 954 30.24 18.33 -4.25
N THR A 955 29.05 17.83 -4.57
CA THR A 955 28.54 16.57 -4.02
C THR A 955 29.43 15.38 -4.37
N GLY A 956 29.73 14.54 -3.36
CA GLY A 956 30.59 13.38 -3.55
C GLY A 956 30.02 12.33 -4.53
N LYS A 957 30.92 11.66 -5.25
CA LYS A 957 30.61 10.69 -6.33
C LYS A 957 30.61 9.24 -5.82
N GLY A 958 30.01 8.33 -6.59
CA GLY A 958 29.90 6.90 -6.26
C GLY A 958 28.57 6.53 -5.59
N LYS A 959 28.36 5.25 -5.25
CA LYS A 959 27.12 4.75 -4.60
C LYS A 959 26.88 5.43 -3.24
N TYR A 960 27.95 5.64 -2.48
CA TYR A 960 27.92 6.22 -1.13
C TYR A 960 28.32 7.70 -1.08
N GLY A 961 28.66 8.32 -2.22
CA GLY A 961 29.00 9.75 -2.27
C GLY A 961 30.34 10.09 -1.63
N THR A 962 31.30 9.17 -1.65
CA THR A 962 32.56 9.28 -0.91
C THR A 962 33.75 9.72 -1.76
N ARG A 963 33.63 9.76 -3.09
CA ARG A 963 34.73 10.21 -3.98
C ARG A 963 34.63 11.72 -4.25
N VAL A 964 35.73 12.43 -4.04
CA VAL A 964 35.85 13.88 -4.28
C VAL A 964 35.73 14.19 -5.79
N PRO A 965 34.86 15.14 -6.22
CA PRO A 965 34.84 15.70 -7.58
C PRO A 965 36.10 16.48 -7.94
N LEU A 966 36.47 16.53 -9.22
CA LEU A 966 37.69 17.19 -9.70
C LEU A 966 37.80 18.67 -9.31
N LEU A 967 36.70 19.44 -9.44
CA LEU A 967 36.69 20.89 -9.22
C LEU A 967 36.33 21.32 -7.79
N ARG A 968 36.08 20.39 -6.86
CA ARG A 968 35.53 20.76 -5.54
C ARG A 968 36.40 21.80 -4.82
N GLN A 969 37.71 21.57 -4.75
CA GLN A 969 38.63 22.50 -4.07
C GLN A 969 38.62 23.87 -4.75
N ARG A 970 38.70 23.91 -6.08
CA ARG A 970 38.66 25.17 -6.85
C ARG A 970 37.36 25.97 -6.62
N ILE A 971 36.22 25.27 -6.47
CA ILE A 971 34.94 25.90 -6.15
C ILE A 971 34.95 26.47 -4.73
N LEU A 972 35.47 25.73 -3.75
CA LEU A 972 35.60 26.21 -2.36
C LEU A 972 36.50 27.44 -2.29
N ASP A 973 37.65 27.40 -2.95
CA ASP A 973 38.60 28.52 -3.02
C ASP A 973 37.97 29.75 -3.68
N CYS A 974 37.16 29.56 -4.73
CA CYS A 974 36.43 30.65 -5.39
C CYS A 974 35.38 31.29 -4.47
N LEU A 975 34.67 30.49 -3.67
CA LEU A 975 33.70 30.99 -2.69
C LEU A 975 34.37 31.70 -1.51
N ALA A 976 35.61 31.33 -1.18
CA ALA A 976 36.36 31.91 -0.09
C ALA A 976 37.10 33.22 -0.45
N ARG A 977 37.19 33.60 -1.73
CA ARG A 977 37.83 34.87 -2.15
C ARG A 977 37.26 36.08 -1.40
N ASP A 978 38.14 37.01 -1.03
CA ASP A 978 37.76 38.23 -0.33
C ASP A 978 36.82 39.08 -1.20
N LEU A 979 35.68 39.46 -0.61
CA LEU A 979 34.74 40.38 -1.25
C LEU A 979 35.27 41.82 -1.15
N PRO A 980 35.02 42.68 -2.17
CA PRO A 980 35.34 44.10 -2.08
C PRO A 980 34.70 44.77 -0.85
N GLN A 981 35.39 45.71 -0.21
CA GLN A 981 34.93 46.39 1.02
C GLN A 981 33.63 47.22 0.84
N THR A 982 33.15 47.39 -0.39
CA THR A 982 31.97 48.19 -0.78
C THR A 982 30.70 47.35 -1.02
N VAL A 983 30.72 46.06 -0.69
CA VAL A 983 29.65 45.12 -1.02
C VAL A 983 28.46 45.20 -0.05
N THR A 984 27.23 45.03 -0.57
CA THR A 984 26.00 45.05 0.24
C THR A 984 25.90 43.84 1.17
N SER A 985 25.24 43.99 2.32
CA SER A 985 25.05 42.88 3.29
C SER A 985 24.32 41.66 2.69
N ASN A 986 23.51 41.84 1.64
CA ASN A 986 22.82 40.74 0.96
C ASN A 986 23.80 39.83 0.20
N VAL A 987 24.83 40.40 -0.43
CA VAL A 987 25.86 39.63 -1.14
C VAL A 987 26.75 38.87 -0.15
N MET A 988 27.04 39.46 1.02
CA MET A 988 27.74 38.75 2.11
C MET A 988 26.93 37.57 2.65
N ALA A 989 25.63 37.75 2.91
CA ALA A 989 24.75 36.66 3.34
C ALA A 989 24.64 35.55 2.28
N LYS A 990 24.59 35.92 1.00
CA LYS A 990 24.58 35.00 -0.14
C LYS A 990 25.86 34.15 -0.23
N ARG A 991 27.05 34.76 -0.06
CA ARG A 991 28.33 34.04 -0.01
C ARG A 991 28.34 32.98 1.10
N TYR A 992 27.95 33.34 2.33
CA TYR A 992 27.90 32.39 3.44
C TYR A 992 26.84 31.30 3.23
N SER A 993 25.70 31.64 2.61
CA SER A 993 24.71 30.63 2.21
C SER A 993 25.28 29.60 1.22
N PHE A 994 26.02 30.04 0.19
CA PHE A 994 26.68 29.14 -0.75
C PHE A 994 27.77 28.27 -0.10
N LEU A 995 28.55 28.85 0.82
CA LEU A 995 29.51 28.09 1.62
C LEU A 995 28.80 27.04 2.47
N SER A 996 27.73 27.40 3.17
CA SER A 996 26.99 26.46 4.03
C SER A 996 26.50 25.23 3.26
N VAL A 997 25.90 25.41 2.07
CA VAL A 997 25.41 24.30 1.27
C VAL A 997 26.54 23.45 0.69
N ALA A 998 27.70 24.04 0.40
CA ALA A 998 28.87 23.30 -0.06
C ALA A 998 29.46 22.43 1.05
N LEU A 999 29.56 22.95 2.28
CA LEU A 999 30.11 22.26 3.44
C LEU A 999 29.28 21.04 3.88
N VAL A 1000 27.96 21.05 3.64
CA VAL A 1000 27.08 19.90 3.94
C VAL A 1000 27.44 18.65 3.12
N GLU A 1001 28.04 18.81 1.95
CA GLU A 1001 28.36 17.70 1.05
C GLU A 1001 29.79 17.14 1.25
N ILE A 1002 30.57 17.74 2.16
CA ILE A 1002 31.88 17.23 2.57
C ILE A 1002 31.66 15.99 3.43
N SER A 1003 32.38 14.90 3.13
CA SER A 1003 32.34 13.66 3.90
C SER A 1003 33.46 13.66 4.93
N PRO A 1004 33.17 13.80 6.24
CA PRO A 1004 34.22 13.94 7.27
C PRO A 1004 35.15 12.72 7.37
N GLN A 1005 34.71 11.54 6.91
CA GLN A 1005 35.49 10.29 6.95
C GLN A 1005 36.60 10.20 5.89
N ARG A 1006 36.50 10.97 4.80
CA ARG A 1006 37.44 10.93 3.65
C ARG A 1006 37.85 12.34 3.20
N MET A 1007 37.90 13.28 4.14
CA MET A 1007 38.29 14.66 3.87
C MET A 1007 39.81 14.75 3.62
N PRO A 1008 40.26 15.31 2.48
CA PRO A 1008 41.68 15.56 2.20
C PRO A 1008 42.24 16.68 3.10
N ALA A 1009 43.56 16.77 3.18
CA ALA A 1009 44.23 17.77 4.01
C ALA A 1009 43.93 19.22 3.57
N GLU A 1010 43.77 19.47 2.26
CA GLU A 1010 43.44 20.80 1.75
C GLU A 1010 42.05 21.27 2.19
N GLU A 1011 41.05 20.36 2.25
CA GLU A 1011 39.71 20.67 2.75
C GLU A 1011 39.74 20.98 4.27
N LEU A 1012 40.60 20.31 5.05
CA LEU A 1012 40.77 20.59 6.48
C LEU A 1012 41.35 21.99 6.72
N GLU A 1013 42.44 22.33 6.02
CA GLU A 1013 43.07 23.66 6.09
C GLU A 1013 42.09 24.78 5.69
N PHE A 1014 41.24 24.50 4.69
CA PHE A 1014 40.17 25.41 4.29
C PHE A 1014 39.16 25.66 5.42
N LEU A 1015 38.68 24.60 6.11
CA LEU A 1015 37.73 24.75 7.22
C LEU A 1015 38.32 25.56 8.38
N GLU A 1016 39.63 25.45 8.63
CA GLU A 1016 40.31 26.22 9.68
C GLU A 1016 40.37 27.72 9.35
N LYS A 1017 40.75 28.06 8.11
CA LYS A 1017 40.75 29.46 7.64
C LYS A 1017 39.36 30.07 7.70
N LEU A 1018 38.35 29.31 7.27
CA LEU A 1018 36.96 29.75 7.30
C LEU A 1018 36.42 29.88 8.73
N LEU A 1019 36.84 29.02 9.67
CA LEU A 1019 36.46 29.14 11.09
C LEU A 1019 36.94 30.47 11.68
N ALA A 1020 38.18 30.87 11.41
CA ALA A 1020 38.70 32.17 11.86
C ALA A 1020 37.86 33.33 11.29
N GLU A 1021 37.58 33.30 9.99
CA GLU A 1021 36.77 34.32 9.32
C GLU A 1021 35.35 34.45 9.91
N LEU A 1022 34.68 33.32 10.19
CA LEU A 1022 33.32 33.31 10.75
C LEU A 1022 33.29 33.83 12.20
N LEU A 1023 34.31 33.48 13.00
CA LEU A 1023 34.43 33.92 14.39
C LEU A 1023 34.67 35.42 14.51
N ASP A 1024 35.45 36.01 13.59
CA ASP A 1024 35.71 37.44 13.57
C ASP A 1024 34.48 38.26 13.14
N ASN A 1025 33.59 37.66 12.34
CA ASN A 1025 32.40 38.32 11.81
C ASN A 1025 31.11 38.11 12.64
N MET A 1026 31.18 37.49 13.83
CA MET A 1026 29.99 37.22 14.66
C MET A 1026 29.22 38.48 15.11
N SER A 1027 29.87 39.65 15.19
CA SER A 1027 29.24 40.92 15.58
C SER A 1027 28.68 41.73 14.41
N HIS A 1028 28.56 41.13 13.22
CA HIS A 1028 28.14 41.83 11.99
C HIS A 1028 26.79 42.57 12.17
N SER A 1029 26.66 43.75 11.57
CA SER A 1029 25.54 44.66 11.78
C SER A 1029 24.20 44.13 11.23
N SER A 1030 24.21 43.46 10.08
CA SER A 1030 23.02 42.86 9.44
C SER A 1030 22.62 41.51 10.06
N ALA A 1031 21.34 41.36 10.41
CA ALA A 1031 20.78 40.12 10.97
C ALA A 1031 20.78 38.94 9.98
N GLN A 1032 20.58 39.20 8.68
CA GLN A 1032 20.59 38.16 7.64
C GLN A 1032 21.99 37.55 7.46
N VAL A 1033 23.04 38.39 7.57
CA VAL A 1033 24.43 37.93 7.52
C VAL A 1033 24.76 37.10 8.77
N ARG A 1034 24.30 37.56 9.94
CA ARG A 1034 24.41 36.82 11.20
C ARG A 1034 23.77 35.42 11.08
N GLU A 1035 22.51 35.34 10.65
CA GLU A 1035 21.84 34.05 10.45
C GLU A 1035 22.61 33.10 9.52
N ALA A 1036 23.09 33.59 8.37
CA ALA A 1036 23.89 32.80 7.43
C ALA A 1036 25.24 32.32 8.02
N ILE A 1037 25.93 33.17 8.79
CA ILE A 1037 27.15 32.80 9.51
C ILE A 1037 26.84 31.72 10.56
N GLY A 1038 25.74 31.83 11.30
CA GLY A 1038 25.38 30.90 12.37
C GLY A 1038 25.11 29.50 11.84
N VAL A 1039 24.38 29.40 10.72
CA VAL A 1039 24.15 28.13 10.00
C VAL A 1039 25.47 27.55 9.49
N THR A 1040 26.30 28.36 8.82
CA THR A 1040 27.60 27.91 8.27
C THR A 1040 28.53 27.39 9.36
N LEU A 1041 28.63 28.12 10.48
CA LEU A 1041 29.44 27.76 11.63
C LEU A 1041 28.99 26.43 12.26
N SER A 1042 27.68 26.19 12.37
CA SER A 1042 27.15 24.93 12.91
C SER A 1042 27.55 23.70 12.09
N ILE A 1043 27.53 23.82 10.76
CA ILE A 1043 27.91 22.74 9.82
C ILE A 1043 29.42 22.52 9.87
N LEU A 1044 30.19 23.61 9.84
CA LEU A 1044 31.66 23.58 9.89
C LEU A 1044 32.16 22.90 11.17
N CYS A 1045 31.67 23.33 12.33
CA CYS A 1045 32.03 22.73 13.63
C CYS A 1045 31.64 21.25 13.72
N SER A 1046 30.50 20.87 13.11
CA SER A 1046 30.07 19.48 13.05
C SER A 1046 31.00 18.62 12.20
N ASN A 1047 31.43 19.11 11.04
CA ASN A 1047 32.38 18.40 10.16
C ASN A 1047 33.73 18.20 10.83
N LEU A 1048 34.28 19.25 11.48
CA LEU A 1048 35.54 19.17 12.24
C LEU A 1048 35.45 18.18 13.40
N ARG A 1049 34.33 18.16 14.13
CA ARG A 1049 34.13 17.21 15.24
C ARG A 1049 34.04 15.75 14.74
N LEU A 1050 33.34 15.53 13.64
CA LEU A 1050 33.17 14.20 13.04
C LEU A 1050 34.48 13.66 12.43
N SER A 1051 35.29 14.51 11.78
CA SER A 1051 36.59 14.09 11.26
C SER A 1051 37.51 13.61 12.39
N THR A 1052 37.58 14.35 13.50
CA THR A 1052 38.45 13.97 14.63
C THR A 1052 38.00 12.69 15.34
N THR A 1053 36.69 12.46 15.42
CA THR A 1053 36.13 11.21 15.98
C THR A 1053 36.42 9.99 15.10
N TYR A 1054 36.60 10.18 13.80
CA TYR A 1054 36.95 9.10 12.88
C TYR A 1054 38.45 8.75 12.95
N TYR A 1055 39.33 9.77 12.98
CA TYR A 1055 40.78 9.58 13.14
C TYR A 1055 41.16 8.90 14.45
N SER A 1056 40.37 9.05 15.52
CA SER A 1056 40.60 8.38 16.80
C SER A 1056 40.24 6.89 16.82
N LYS A 1057 39.45 6.40 15.85
CA LYS A 1057 38.97 5.00 15.78
C LYS A 1057 39.80 4.07 14.89
N ASP A 1058 40.57 4.59 13.92
CA ASP A 1058 41.34 3.75 12.98
C ASP A 1058 42.79 4.27 12.78
N PRO A 1059 43.73 3.91 13.68
CA PRO A 1059 45.09 4.46 13.68
C PRO A 1059 46.01 3.88 12.58
N LYS A 1060 45.55 2.91 11.78
CA LYS A 1060 46.40 2.16 10.83
C LYS A 1060 46.66 2.85 9.49
N ARG A 1061 46.16 4.07 9.27
CA ARG A 1061 46.36 4.84 8.03
C ARG A 1061 47.28 6.06 8.19
N GLY A 1062 47.86 6.26 9.37
CA GLY A 1062 48.62 7.46 9.72
C GLY A 1062 50.13 7.29 9.70
N GLU A 1063 50.73 7.00 8.54
CA GLU A 1063 52.20 7.13 8.38
C GLU A 1063 52.65 8.39 7.64
N ASP A 1064 51.77 9.09 6.92
CA ASP A 1064 52.10 10.40 6.32
C ASP A 1064 51.14 11.49 6.82
N ASN A 1065 51.48 12.11 7.95
CA ASN A 1065 51.44 13.56 8.18
C ASN A 1065 51.50 13.89 9.68
N VAL A 1066 52.73 14.18 10.12
CA VAL A 1066 53.10 14.70 11.44
C VAL A 1066 52.42 16.05 11.76
N MET A 1067 51.73 16.69 10.81
CA MET A 1067 51.05 17.97 11.00
C MET A 1067 49.66 17.90 11.66
N ILE A 1068 49.01 16.72 11.71
CA ILE A 1068 47.65 16.60 12.26
C ILE A 1068 47.67 16.50 13.81
N LYS A 1069 48.84 16.29 14.42
CA LYS A 1069 49.01 16.18 15.88
C LYS A 1069 48.82 17.49 16.66
N SER A 1070 48.75 18.66 16.01
CA SER A 1070 48.43 19.93 16.66
C SER A 1070 46.93 20.22 16.75
N LEU A 1071 46.07 19.39 16.14
CA LEU A 1071 44.63 19.61 16.10
C LEU A 1071 43.93 18.88 17.25
N GLN A 1072 44.18 19.39 18.46
CA GLN A 1072 43.34 19.08 19.61
C GLN A 1072 41.96 19.72 19.41
N THR A 1073 40.98 18.88 19.12
CA THR A 1073 39.57 19.20 19.29
C THR A 1073 39.27 19.54 20.74
N GLU A 1074 39.34 20.83 21.08
CA GLU A 1074 38.63 21.49 22.19
C GLU A 1074 38.79 23.03 22.20
N ASP A 1075 39.73 23.60 21.44
CA ASP A 1075 39.99 25.06 21.47
C ASP A 1075 38.86 25.94 20.89
N TRP A 1076 38.18 25.56 19.81
CA TRP A 1076 37.10 26.39 19.25
C TRP A 1076 35.84 26.39 20.14
N ALA A 1077 35.53 25.26 20.79
CA ALA A 1077 34.40 25.15 21.70
C ALA A 1077 34.66 25.93 22.99
N LYS A 1078 35.90 25.86 23.49
CA LYS A 1078 36.38 26.66 24.61
C LYS A 1078 36.37 28.15 24.28
N LEU A 1079 36.89 28.55 23.12
CA LEU A 1079 36.90 29.94 22.64
C LEU A 1079 35.48 30.51 22.48
N LEU A 1080 34.53 29.75 21.93
CA LEU A 1080 33.13 30.16 21.85
C LEU A 1080 32.49 30.30 23.23
N THR A 1081 32.79 29.38 24.15
CA THR A 1081 32.26 29.41 25.53
C THR A 1081 32.83 30.60 26.32
N GLU A 1082 34.13 30.84 26.22
CA GLU A 1082 34.82 31.97 26.84
C GLU A 1082 34.28 33.31 26.30
N ARG A 1083 34.23 33.47 24.97
CA ARG A 1083 33.68 34.70 24.34
C ARG A 1083 32.20 34.91 24.66
N ALA A 1084 31.38 33.85 24.70
CA ALA A 1084 29.99 33.95 25.10
C ALA A 1084 29.84 34.36 26.57
N SER A 1085 30.70 33.82 27.46
CA SER A 1085 30.71 34.18 28.87
C SER A 1085 31.12 35.64 29.10
N GLU A 1086 32.11 36.13 28.35
CA GLU A 1086 32.55 37.52 28.37
C GLU A 1086 31.45 38.46 27.87
N SER A 1087 30.84 38.16 26.72
CA SER A 1087 29.71 38.94 26.20
C SER A 1087 28.50 38.90 27.15
N ALA A 1088 28.22 37.79 27.84
CA ALA A 1088 27.16 37.70 28.85
C ALA A 1088 27.40 38.65 30.03
N ILE A 1089 28.63 38.65 30.54
CA ILE A 1089 29.07 39.50 31.66
C ILE A 1089 28.99 40.98 31.25
N ASN A 1090 29.45 41.33 30.04
CA ASN A 1090 29.40 42.68 29.52
C ASN A 1090 27.96 43.18 29.33
N ILE A 1091 27.04 42.33 28.84
CA ILE A 1091 25.62 42.66 28.72
C ILE A 1091 24.99 42.88 30.10
N GLN A 1092 25.23 41.98 31.06
CA GLN A 1092 24.72 42.14 32.43
C GLN A 1092 25.21 43.44 33.08
N ASN A 1093 26.51 43.73 32.95
CA ASN A 1093 27.10 44.96 33.49
C ASN A 1093 26.52 46.21 32.81
N SER A 1094 26.31 46.19 31.49
CA SER A 1094 25.70 47.31 30.75
C SER A 1094 24.23 47.54 31.14
N SER A 1095 23.45 46.48 31.37
CA SER A 1095 22.04 46.58 31.80
C SER A 1095 21.89 47.11 33.23
N GLN A 1096 22.84 46.79 34.11
CA GLN A 1096 22.90 47.36 35.47
C GLN A 1096 23.28 48.84 35.44
N LEU A 1097 24.19 49.24 34.55
CA LEU A 1097 24.56 50.64 34.30
C LEU A 1097 23.41 51.46 33.71
N GLU A 1098 22.67 50.94 32.71
CA GLU A 1098 21.49 51.61 32.15
C GLU A 1098 20.36 51.79 33.19
N SER A 1099 20.20 50.83 34.13
CA SER A 1099 19.24 50.96 35.23
C SER A 1099 19.63 52.03 36.27
N MET A 1100 20.92 52.36 36.37
CA MET A 1100 21.45 53.42 37.23
C MET A 1100 21.47 54.79 36.53
N GLU A 1101 21.56 54.85 35.21
CA GLU A 1101 21.67 56.10 34.43
C GLU A 1101 20.32 56.76 34.08
N THR A 1102 19.17 56.14 34.37
CA THR A 1102 17.83 56.78 34.22
C THR A 1102 17.54 57.94 35.19
N LEU A 1103 18.53 58.51 35.86
CA LEU A 1103 18.38 59.63 36.81
C LEU A 1103 19.33 60.82 36.58
N SER A 1104 20.12 60.88 35.50
CA SER A 1104 20.80 62.13 35.15
C SER A 1104 21.07 62.26 33.64
N ASP A 1105 20.54 63.35 33.08
CA ASP A 1105 20.62 63.72 31.66
C ASP A 1105 22.01 64.23 31.21
N LEU A 1106 22.28 63.98 29.92
CA LEU A 1106 23.02 64.78 28.92
C LEU A 1106 24.58 64.81 28.92
N TYR A 1107 25.10 64.38 27.75
CA TYR A 1107 26.45 64.51 27.18
C TYR A 1107 27.58 63.69 27.82
N GLU A 1108 27.77 62.45 27.34
CA GLU A 1108 29.03 61.95 26.74
C GLU A 1108 28.91 60.46 26.37
N ASN A 1109 29.63 60.06 25.30
CA ASN A 1109 29.93 58.68 24.89
C ASN A 1109 28.97 57.95 23.94
N GLY A 1110 29.02 58.32 22.65
CA GLY A 1110 28.66 57.43 21.54
C GLY A 1110 29.55 56.17 21.39
N LEU A 1111 30.56 55.97 22.25
CA LEU A 1111 31.46 54.82 22.23
C LEU A 1111 30.98 53.63 23.08
N LYS A 1112 30.40 53.85 24.27
CA LYS A 1112 29.98 52.78 25.19
C LYS A 1112 28.75 52.00 24.70
N ASN A 1113 27.89 52.65 23.90
CA ASN A 1113 26.67 52.05 23.37
C ASN A 1113 26.92 51.16 22.13
N ASN A 1114 28.15 51.13 21.61
CA ASN A 1114 28.53 50.29 20.47
C ASN A 1114 29.05 48.92 20.94
N GLU A 1115 29.81 48.86 22.03
CA GLU A 1115 30.34 47.60 22.59
C GLU A 1115 29.21 46.69 23.11
N SER A 1116 28.25 47.24 23.88
CA SER A 1116 27.08 46.50 24.36
C SER A 1116 26.24 45.95 23.20
N LYS A 1117 26.02 46.74 22.15
CA LYS A 1117 25.32 46.29 20.92
C LYS A 1117 26.10 45.23 20.15
N THR A 1118 27.44 45.28 20.14
CA THR A 1118 28.24 44.22 19.51
C THR A 1118 28.20 42.92 20.30
N ASP A 1119 28.17 42.98 21.62
CA ASP A 1119 28.06 41.80 22.48
C ASP A 1119 26.66 41.18 22.43
N ILE A 1120 25.60 41.98 22.36
CA ILE A 1120 24.22 41.50 22.12
C ILE A 1120 24.14 40.75 20.77
N ARG A 1121 24.70 41.31 19.70
CA ARG A 1121 24.73 40.66 18.37
C ARG A 1121 25.52 39.35 18.37
N ARG A 1122 26.63 39.28 19.12
CA ARG A 1122 27.40 38.04 19.32
C ARG A 1122 26.59 37.00 20.09
N MET A 1123 25.83 37.40 21.11
CA MET A 1123 24.99 36.46 21.86
C MET A 1123 23.78 35.96 21.07
N GLU A 1124 23.14 36.82 20.27
CA GLU A 1124 22.13 36.38 19.29
C GLU A 1124 22.68 35.27 18.37
N MET A 1125 23.92 35.43 17.92
CA MET A 1125 24.62 34.47 17.07
C MET A 1125 24.89 33.13 17.75
N VAL A 1126 25.32 33.15 19.01
CA VAL A 1126 25.53 31.93 19.81
C VAL A 1126 24.21 31.20 20.02
N VAL A 1127 23.10 31.91 20.22
CA VAL A 1127 21.76 31.32 20.33
C VAL A 1127 21.32 30.67 19.00
N ILE A 1128 21.52 31.35 17.86
CA ILE A 1128 21.24 30.78 16.53
C ILE A 1128 22.07 29.51 16.32
N PHE A 1129 23.38 29.56 16.60
CA PHE A 1129 24.27 28.40 16.53
C PHE A 1129 23.77 27.22 17.40
N LEU A 1130 23.40 27.46 18.66
CA LEU A 1130 22.91 26.43 19.58
C LEU A 1130 21.55 25.85 19.15
N LEU A 1131 20.63 26.67 18.65
CA LEU A 1131 19.34 26.21 18.14
C LEU A 1131 19.51 25.27 16.92
N PHE A 1132 20.39 25.63 15.98
CA PHE A 1132 20.68 24.76 14.83
C PHE A 1132 21.45 23.50 15.23
N PHE A 1133 22.31 23.57 16.24
CA PHE A 1133 23.07 22.43 16.77
C PHE A 1133 22.19 21.43 17.56
N LEU A 1134 21.26 21.91 18.41
CA LEU A 1134 20.43 21.09 19.31
C LEU A 1134 19.22 20.44 18.64
N VAL A 1135 18.57 21.14 17.70
CA VAL A 1135 17.33 20.63 17.10
C VAL A 1135 17.62 19.46 16.14
N LYS A 1136 18.85 19.31 15.61
CA LYS A 1136 19.13 18.41 14.47
C LYS A 1136 20.57 17.87 14.45
N PRO A 1137 20.88 16.76 15.14
CA PRO A 1137 22.23 16.21 15.11
C PRO A 1137 22.53 15.53 13.75
N PRO A 1138 23.73 15.73 13.16
CA PRO A 1138 24.19 15.01 11.96
C PRO A 1138 24.42 13.50 12.16
N SER A 1139 24.26 13.00 13.39
CA SER A 1139 24.70 11.67 13.82
C SER A 1139 23.90 10.49 13.27
N ASN A 1140 22.75 10.71 12.63
CA ASN A 1140 21.96 9.61 12.04
C ASN A 1140 22.44 9.15 10.65
N PHE A 1141 23.49 9.75 10.08
CA PHE A 1141 23.90 9.46 8.71
C PHE A 1141 25.01 8.40 8.54
N LEU A 1142 25.45 7.73 9.61
CA LEU A 1142 26.54 6.74 9.53
C LEU A 1142 26.29 5.44 10.34
N ILE A 1143 25.06 5.18 10.78
CA ILE A 1143 24.68 3.91 11.45
C ILE A 1143 23.75 3.08 10.55
N MET A 1144 24.14 2.92 9.28
CA MET A 1144 23.73 1.76 8.49
C MET A 1144 24.99 1.13 7.92
N ASP A 1145 25.62 0.31 8.75
CA ASP A 1145 26.17 -1.00 8.38
C ASP A 1145 25.89 -1.97 9.53
#